data_AF-A0A926FZ05-F1
#
_entry.id   AF-A0A926FZ05-F1
#
_cell.length_a   1.000
_cell.length_b   1.000
_cell.length_c   1.000
_cell.angle_alpha   90.00
_cell.angle_beta   90.00
_cell.angle_gamma   90.00
#
_symmetry.space_group_name_H-M   'P 1'
#
loop_
_entity.id
_entity.type
_entity.pdbx_description
1 polymer ?
#
loop_
_entity_poly.entity_id
_entity_poly.type
_entity_poly.pdbx_seq_one_letter_code
_entity_poly.pdbx_strand_id
1 'polypeptide(L)'
;MSIFRGQYKYIIGILALISIVLVFGARAAPVQLGSQVTLTSKLRIMQSDLTTGVGTQEAGAKGTVIGGPVKQGKKIWWLVDFANGADGWVFQDVLSVDGNVPTVQLTATPATIAPGGSATLTWSSTNATSCTASGNPAFTGAKNISGTAAVSLTQTTAFTMTCASSAGSGSAQATVTVSAPSAISFTAEPAAISAGGSSTLRWTATGASTCTASGDSSFTGAKPVSGTAVVKPTQSTQYQLSCIISGAAQNASTTVSVAPVGGGAGSAFANPDDGAIPDRAQHPIAFPTATGFGKFTSVRSPDAVVYKINTLEDVEAPADGKISYRECALARAVTTPYAIPANRPRYCVFDVAGAIVLQSSAFITVPKIYIAGQTSPGGIEFRLGANYNPVDSLVDTRKGGNDMILRHVRTRTGPHVGRTSENGDPIRMSGTNNQILDHVSTMFGTDESLDMACTNCTVQWSIIGPNICLNAGHTSSLHCKTFFLKPASSVTVAHNLSQHGEQRGLNISVGIALPPAGNTGQADIFNNVLYDFIAETGLISNQFGSVYANWMGNVALRGPKYNASDGNYLIGLYSNGAQQPFGFAIYSNGNVTPRTRIAGQFGSTITDPYLNSAGFIAHVVPSTVCGVTPAGLQDCSRNGFAVIQNTAYVLRPGASAQTFYPWQVTTAEQAMRDVLAFAGADMCRDGPCRDNVDAMYIDDVRTCDSAPYLFESKWPSTVAEAGGWAQITPGAAKADSDNDGMPDEWERRFTNTNPNVWDANADADGDGYPNIEEYLNAMARDDVRYGTQIGGGTGRVPAYNCGRAMY
;
A
#
# COMPACT_ATOMS: atom_id res chain seq x y z
N MET A 1 48.48 32.39 -24.76
CA MET A 1 47.65 32.82 -25.90
C MET A 1 46.24 32.32 -25.61
N SER A 2 45.28 33.05 -25.05
CA SER A 2 45.21 34.40 -24.46
C SER A 2 43.88 34.46 -23.66
N ILE A 3 43.91 34.63 -22.32
CA ILE A 3 43.62 35.89 -21.56
C ILE A 3 42.10 36.07 -21.26
N PHE A 4 41.54 36.37 -20.07
CA PHE A 4 42.01 36.74 -18.72
C PHE A 4 40.88 36.55 -17.67
N ARG A 5 41.28 36.26 -16.42
CA ARG A 5 40.79 36.71 -15.08
C ARG A 5 39.29 36.96 -14.79
N GLY A 6 38.85 36.47 -13.63
CA GLY A 6 37.80 37.12 -12.81
C GLY A 6 37.24 36.21 -11.71
N GLN A 7 37.16 36.71 -10.49
CA GLN A 7 36.77 35.99 -9.27
C GLN A 7 35.25 35.87 -9.04
N TYR A 8 34.90 35.05 -8.04
CA TYR A 8 33.75 35.11 -7.11
C TYR A 8 32.57 34.11 -7.28
N LYS A 9 32.58 33.16 -6.32
CA LYS A 9 31.50 32.77 -5.38
C LYS A 9 30.10 32.50 -5.95
N TYR A 10 29.74 31.21 -5.98
CA TYR A 10 28.38 30.73 -5.74
C TYR A 10 28.44 29.39 -5.01
N ILE A 11 27.70 29.28 -3.89
CA ILE A 11 26.73 28.21 -3.58
C ILE A 11 25.98 28.63 -2.30
N ILE A 12 24.72 29.02 -2.52
CA ILE A 12 23.59 29.18 -1.58
C ILE A 12 22.83 27.84 -1.65
N GLY A 13 22.18 27.28 -0.65
CA GLY A 13 21.85 27.63 0.73
C GLY A 13 20.89 26.52 1.20
N ILE A 14 21.19 25.85 2.31
CA ILE A 14 20.38 24.75 2.85
C ILE A 14 19.35 25.34 3.81
N LEU A 15 18.07 25.05 3.54
CA LEU A 15 16.94 25.28 4.44
C LEU A 15 17.08 24.35 5.65
N ALA A 16 17.29 24.97 6.81
CA ALA A 16 17.37 24.32 8.11
C ALA A 16 15.98 23.85 8.57
N LEU A 17 15.83 22.54 8.82
CA LEU A 17 14.85 22.05 9.78
C LEU A 17 15.40 22.36 11.17
N ILE A 18 14.91 23.48 11.69
CA ILE A 18 15.06 23.97 13.04
C ILE A 18 14.58 22.87 14.01
N SER A 19 15.51 22.21 14.68
CA SER A 19 15.26 21.70 16.02
C SER A 19 15.49 22.88 16.97
N ILE A 20 14.40 23.45 17.48
CA ILE A 20 14.45 24.35 18.65
C ILE A 20 14.96 23.48 19.80
N VAL A 21 16.28 23.42 19.97
CA VAL A 21 16.84 23.27 21.31
C VAL A 21 16.58 24.61 21.96
N LEU A 22 15.54 24.66 22.81
CA LEU A 22 15.40 25.69 23.81
C LEU A 22 16.76 25.78 24.53
N VAL A 23 17.53 26.81 24.21
CA VAL A 23 18.59 27.28 25.09
C VAL A 23 17.86 27.76 26.33
N PHE A 24 17.61 26.85 27.28
CA PHE A 24 17.43 27.24 28.66
C PHE A 24 18.66 28.10 28.97
N GLY A 25 18.43 29.40 29.20
CA GLY A 25 19.48 30.30 29.66
C GLY A 25 20.24 29.58 30.77
N ALA A 26 21.55 29.43 30.59
CA ALA A 26 22.41 28.69 31.51
C ALA A 26 22.08 29.14 32.93
N ARG A 27 21.46 28.24 33.71
CA ARG A 27 21.20 28.48 35.12
C ARG A 27 22.59 28.69 35.74
N ALA A 28 22.82 29.85 36.36
CA ALA A 28 24.09 30.13 37.02
C ALA A 28 24.46 28.94 37.92
N ALA A 29 25.71 28.48 37.83
CA ALA A 29 26.17 27.32 38.58
C ALA A 29 25.88 27.52 40.08
N PRO A 30 25.32 26.51 40.79
CA PRO A 30 25.04 26.64 42.21
C PRO A 30 26.34 26.81 43.00
N VAL A 31 26.35 27.71 43.98
CA VAL A 31 27.47 27.86 44.92
C VAL A 31 27.57 26.56 45.76
N GLN A 32 28.77 25.98 45.82
CA GLN A 32 29.08 24.78 46.59
C GLN A 32 30.42 24.94 47.32
N LEU A 33 30.70 24.06 48.29
CA LEU A 33 32.04 23.99 48.91
C LEU A 33 33.09 23.73 47.81
N GLY A 34 34.17 24.53 47.82
CA GLY A 34 35.23 24.52 46.82
C GLY A 34 34.97 25.40 45.60
N SER A 35 33.78 26.01 45.45
CA SER A 35 33.51 26.93 44.33
C SER A 35 34.45 28.14 44.36
N GLN A 36 35.07 28.46 43.22
CA GLN A 36 35.69 29.76 42.98
C GLN A 36 34.58 30.77 42.69
N VAL A 37 34.56 31.85 43.46
CA VAL A 37 33.52 32.88 43.39
C VAL A 37 34.13 34.27 43.24
N THR A 38 33.45 35.12 42.50
CA THR A 38 33.75 36.54 42.38
C THR A 38 32.62 37.35 43.03
N LEU A 39 32.98 38.30 43.89
CA LEU A 39 32.05 39.23 44.53
C LEU A 39 31.48 40.19 43.48
N THR A 40 30.16 40.26 43.30
CA THR A 40 29.54 41.09 42.26
C THR A 40 29.39 42.55 42.63
N SER A 41 29.52 42.89 43.92
CA SER A 41 29.41 44.25 44.44
C SER A 41 30.22 44.40 45.73
N LYS A 42 30.72 45.61 46.03
CA LYS A 42 31.46 45.88 47.28
C LYS A 42 30.61 45.50 48.49
N LEU A 43 31.16 44.69 49.40
CA LEU A 43 30.42 44.17 50.54
C LEU A 43 31.25 44.14 51.84
N ARG A 44 30.59 44.43 52.96
CA ARG A 44 31.13 44.17 54.30
C ARG A 44 31.12 42.67 54.60
N ILE A 45 32.27 42.13 54.95
CA ILE A 45 32.47 40.71 55.28
C ILE A 45 32.14 40.47 56.76
N MET A 46 31.46 39.37 57.06
CA MET A 46 30.90 39.10 58.39
C MET A 46 31.63 37.98 59.15
N GLN A 47 31.63 38.04 60.48
CA GLN A 47 31.98 36.90 61.35
C GLN A 47 30.91 35.81 61.30
N SER A 48 31.17 34.70 61.99
CA SER A 48 30.23 33.58 62.13
C SER A 48 28.92 33.94 62.84
N ASP A 49 28.87 35.05 63.58
CA ASP A 49 27.63 35.57 64.18
C ASP A 49 26.70 36.25 63.16
N LEU A 50 27.19 36.51 61.94
CA LEU A 50 26.51 37.20 60.84
C LEU A 50 26.00 38.61 61.20
N THR A 51 26.47 39.19 62.30
CA THR A 51 26.11 40.53 62.79
C THR A 51 27.31 41.45 62.93
N THR A 52 28.49 40.90 63.23
CA THR A 52 29.74 41.64 63.39
C THR A 52 30.55 41.58 62.10
N GLY A 53 30.89 42.73 61.53
CA GLY A 53 31.72 42.77 60.31
C GLY A 53 33.21 42.80 60.60
N VAL A 54 33.97 41.97 59.88
CA VAL A 54 35.45 41.81 60.00
C VAL A 54 36.25 42.65 59.02
N GLY A 55 35.61 43.18 57.99
CA GLY A 55 36.27 43.98 56.96
C GLY A 55 35.36 44.26 55.79
N THR A 56 35.91 44.76 54.69
CA THR A 56 35.18 45.01 53.44
C THR A 56 35.97 44.44 52.27
N GLN A 57 35.27 43.85 51.30
CA GLN A 57 35.82 43.43 50.02
C GLN A 57 35.20 44.27 48.91
N GLU A 58 36.02 44.64 47.92
CA GLU A 58 35.58 45.40 46.74
C GLU A 58 34.88 44.49 45.72
N ALA A 59 34.06 45.08 44.84
CA ALA A 59 33.49 44.35 43.71
C ALA A 59 34.62 43.77 42.84
N GLY A 60 34.48 42.52 42.42
CA GLY A 60 35.51 41.79 41.68
C GLY A 60 36.50 41.00 42.56
N ALA A 61 36.41 41.11 43.90
CA ALA A 61 37.20 40.29 44.80
C ALA A 61 36.91 38.80 44.59
N LYS A 62 37.96 38.01 44.39
CA LYS A 62 37.88 36.56 44.13
C LYS A 62 38.16 35.78 45.40
N GLY A 63 37.44 34.68 45.60
CA GLY A 63 37.65 33.81 46.74
C GLY A 63 37.15 32.39 46.51
N THR A 64 37.50 31.51 47.45
CA THR A 64 37.05 30.12 47.47
C THR A 64 36.02 29.93 48.55
N VAL A 65 34.91 29.28 48.22
CA VAL A 65 33.89 28.90 49.23
C VAL A 65 34.44 27.75 50.06
N ILE A 66 34.67 27.98 51.35
CA ILE A 66 35.26 27.00 52.28
C ILE A 66 34.30 26.55 53.38
N GLY A 67 33.11 27.17 53.49
CA GLY A 67 32.09 26.79 54.47
C GLY A 67 30.69 27.30 54.13
N GLY A 68 29.66 26.79 54.82
CA GLY A 68 28.24 27.02 54.52
C GLY A 68 27.57 25.83 53.80
N PRO A 69 26.30 25.96 53.36
CA PRO A 69 25.43 27.14 53.50
C PRO A 69 24.83 27.26 54.90
N VAL A 70 24.71 28.50 55.40
CA VAL A 70 23.94 28.82 56.62
C VAL A 70 22.81 29.77 56.26
N LYS A 71 21.57 29.44 56.63
CA LYS A 71 20.39 30.29 56.36
C LYS A 71 20.06 31.15 57.57
N GLN A 72 20.03 32.48 57.39
CA GLN A 72 19.60 33.42 58.42
C GLN A 72 18.65 34.45 57.81
N GLY A 73 17.41 34.47 58.29
CA GLY A 73 16.33 35.24 57.65
C GLY A 73 16.04 34.76 56.22
N LYS A 74 15.97 35.71 55.26
CA LYS A 74 15.76 35.43 53.84
C LYS A 74 17.06 35.17 53.05
N LYS A 75 18.23 35.27 53.69
CA LYS A 75 19.55 35.16 53.04
C LYS A 75 20.22 33.81 53.30
N ILE A 76 20.96 33.32 52.32
CA ILE A 76 21.86 32.16 52.42
C ILE A 76 23.28 32.69 52.50
N TRP A 77 24.05 32.25 53.49
CA TRP A 77 25.41 32.70 53.75
C TRP A 77 26.44 31.60 53.50
N TRP A 78 27.58 32.01 52.97
CA TRP A 78 28.73 31.17 52.64
C TRP A 78 30.00 31.78 53.24
N LEU A 79 30.86 30.94 53.81
CA LEU A 79 32.18 31.34 54.27
C LEU A 79 33.14 31.30 53.08
N VAL A 80 33.70 32.46 52.74
CA VAL A 80 34.60 32.62 51.59
C VAL A 80 35.97 33.06 52.08
N ASP A 81 36.97 32.32 51.62
CA ASP A 81 38.40 32.63 51.74
C ASP A 81 38.81 33.45 50.51
N PHE A 82 38.95 34.76 50.68
CA PHE A 82 39.26 35.67 49.59
C PHE A 82 40.76 35.70 49.34
N ALA A 83 41.15 35.75 48.06
CA ALA A 83 42.56 35.75 47.68
C ALA A 83 43.36 36.92 48.27
N ASN A 84 42.69 38.03 48.58
CA ASN A 84 43.27 39.20 49.27
C ASN A 84 42.19 39.87 50.12
N GLY A 85 42.56 40.43 51.28
CA GLY A 85 41.65 41.21 52.13
C GLY A 85 41.07 40.39 53.29
N ALA A 86 39.87 40.75 53.76
CA ALA A 86 39.22 40.06 54.87
C ALA A 86 38.41 38.85 54.39
N ASP A 87 38.63 37.70 55.03
CA ASP A 87 37.86 36.46 54.84
C ASP A 87 36.65 36.43 55.77
N GLY A 88 35.59 35.75 55.35
CA GLY A 88 34.42 35.61 56.20
C GLY A 88 33.13 35.33 55.44
N TRP A 89 32.02 35.53 56.15
CA TRP A 89 30.70 35.16 55.66
C TRP A 89 30.12 36.24 54.74
N VAL A 90 29.64 35.82 53.58
CA VAL A 90 28.97 36.64 52.57
C VAL A 90 27.68 35.96 52.13
N PHE A 91 26.66 36.75 51.78
CA PHE A 91 25.39 36.19 51.34
C PHE A 91 25.41 35.88 49.83
N GLN A 92 24.76 34.78 49.46
CA GLN A 92 24.85 34.15 48.13
C GLN A 92 24.55 35.10 46.97
N ASP A 93 23.63 36.06 47.14
CA ASP A 93 23.19 36.96 46.07
C ASP A 93 24.30 37.89 45.54
N VAL A 94 25.38 38.06 46.29
CA VAL A 94 26.56 38.85 45.84
C VAL A 94 27.71 37.97 45.33
N LEU A 95 27.49 36.66 45.18
CA LEU A 95 28.48 35.72 44.66
C LEU A 95 28.12 35.32 43.23
N SER A 96 29.06 35.49 42.32
CA SER A 96 29.05 34.84 41.01
C SER A 96 30.01 33.65 41.05
N VAL A 97 29.54 32.44 40.78
CA VAL A 97 30.43 31.28 40.58
C VAL A 97 31.16 31.47 39.26
N ASP A 98 32.50 31.44 39.30
CA ASP A 98 33.33 31.52 38.11
C ASP A 98 33.11 30.23 37.29
N GLY A 99 32.30 30.31 36.23
CA GLY A 99 31.82 29.16 35.47
C GLY A 99 32.93 28.46 34.68
N ASN A 100 33.46 27.35 35.21
CA ASN A 100 34.52 26.57 34.56
C ASN A 100 34.42 25.04 34.74
N VAL A 101 33.21 24.48 34.95
CA VAL A 101 33.05 23.01 34.81
C VAL A 101 33.27 22.65 33.34
N PRO A 102 34.10 21.64 33.01
CA PRO A 102 34.40 21.32 31.63
C PRO A 102 33.18 20.84 30.82
N THR A 103 33.02 21.32 29.59
CA THR A 103 32.13 20.67 28.61
C THR A 103 32.94 19.74 27.72
N VAL A 104 32.40 18.59 27.30
CA VAL A 104 33.11 17.58 26.51
C VAL A 104 32.25 17.14 25.32
N GLN A 105 32.86 17.02 24.15
CA GLN A 105 32.27 16.47 22.93
C GLN A 105 33.13 15.31 22.44
N LEU A 106 32.52 14.23 21.97
CA LEU A 106 33.20 13.07 21.38
C LEU A 106 32.35 12.52 20.23
N THR A 107 32.94 12.38 19.04
CA THR A 107 32.30 11.81 17.85
C THR A 107 33.18 10.74 17.19
N ALA A 108 32.56 9.85 16.42
CA ALA A 108 33.25 8.79 15.69
C ALA A 108 32.82 8.77 14.21
N THR A 109 33.79 8.79 13.29
CA THR A 109 33.51 8.81 11.85
C THR A 109 34.43 7.82 11.09
N PRO A 110 33.86 6.87 10.32
CA PRO A 110 32.45 6.50 10.27
C PRO A 110 31.98 5.82 11.58
N ALA A 111 30.68 5.91 11.88
CA ALA A 111 30.08 5.30 13.08
C ALA A 111 29.89 3.77 12.95
N THR A 112 30.07 3.21 11.75
CA THR A 112 30.00 1.76 11.48
C THR A 112 31.15 1.34 10.57
N ILE A 113 31.84 0.25 10.91
CA ILE A 113 33.00 -0.29 10.18
C ILE A 113 32.89 -1.81 10.04
N ALA A 114 33.54 -2.39 9.04
CA ALA A 114 33.71 -3.85 8.96
C ALA A 114 34.71 -4.36 10.04
N PRO A 115 34.78 -5.67 10.35
CA PRO A 115 35.73 -6.19 11.33
C PRO A 115 37.17 -5.93 10.86
N GLY A 116 37.97 -5.28 11.70
CA GLY A 116 39.33 -4.82 11.34
C GLY A 116 39.38 -3.48 10.59
N GLY A 117 38.24 -2.87 10.27
CA GLY A 117 38.15 -1.52 9.73
C GLY A 117 38.60 -0.46 10.74
N SER A 118 38.75 0.78 10.28
CA SER A 118 39.20 1.92 11.09
C SER A 118 38.13 3.01 11.18
N ALA A 119 37.94 3.57 12.38
CA ALA A 119 37.15 4.77 12.62
C ALA A 119 38.02 5.87 13.27
N THR A 120 37.70 7.13 13.02
CA THR A 120 38.40 8.27 13.62
C THR A 120 37.53 8.87 14.72
N LEU A 121 38.04 8.85 15.96
CA LEU A 121 37.47 9.54 17.11
C LEU A 121 37.95 10.99 17.12
N THR A 122 37.04 11.93 17.32
CA THR A 122 37.34 13.37 17.43
C THR A 122 36.73 13.91 18.72
N TRP A 123 37.51 14.63 19.53
CA TRP A 123 37.01 15.22 20.78
C TRP A 123 37.47 16.66 20.98
N SER A 124 36.67 17.40 21.74
CA SER A 124 37.00 18.74 22.21
C SER A 124 36.37 19.01 23.57
N SER A 125 37.03 19.83 24.37
CA SER A 125 36.55 20.27 25.66
C SER A 125 36.81 21.76 25.87
N THR A 126 35.87 22.44 26.54
CA THR A 126 36.07 23.81 27.04
C THR A 126 36.30 23.77 28.55
N ASN A 127 37.13 24.68 29.06
CA ASN A 127 37.38 24.87 30.50
C ASN A 127 38.01 23.67 31.24
N ALA A 128 38.46 22.63 30.52
CA ALA A 128 39.25 21.53 31.07
C ALA A 128 40.72 21.89 31.21
N THR A 129 41.37 21.38 32.26
CA THR A 129 42.82 21.34 32.40
C THR A 129 43.40 19.96 32.09
N SER A 130 42.58 18.91 32.11
CA SER A 130 42.98 17.54 31.80
C SER A 130 41.82 16.74 31.19
N CYS A 131 42.13 15.75 30.35
CA CYS A 131 41.15 14.78 29.84
C CYS A 131 41.71 13.35 29.91
N THR A 132 40.83 12.38 30.16
CA THR A 132 41.13 10.95 30.19
C THR A 132 40.12 10.20 29.33
N ALA A 133 40.64 9.38 28.43
CA ALA A 133 39.86 8.54 27.53
C ALA A 133 39.77 7.10 28.03
N SER A 134 38.71 6.39 27.64
CA SER A 134 38.56 4.94 27.80
C SER A 134 37.75 4.33 26.64
N GLY A 135 38.00 3.05 26.35
CA GLY A 135 37.23 2.27 25.38
C GLY A 135 38.03 1.12 24.78
N ASN A 136 39.23 1.40 24.25
CA ASN A 136 40.16 0.38 23.75
C ASN A 136 41.64 0.77 24.04
N PRO A 137 42.62 -0.12 23.84
CA PRO A 137 44.04 0.18 24.10
C PRO A 137 44.60 1.37 23.31
N ALA A 138 44.09 1.63 22.09
CA ALA A 138 44.50 2.78 21.27
C ALA A 138 43.89 4.12 21.74
N PHE A 139 42.79 4.07 22.51
CA PHE A 139 42.02 5.21 23.00
C PHE A 139 41.74 5.10 24.50
N THR A 140 42.80 4.90 25.28
CA THR A 140 42.75 4.89 26.76
C THR A 140 43.81 5.83 27.35
N GLY A 141 43.56 6.32 28.56
CA GLY A 141 44.51 7.13 29.35
C GLY A 141 44.42 8.63 29.08
N ALA A 142 45.40 9.38 29.58
CA ALA A 142 45.42 10.84 29.43
C ALA A 142 45.43 11.27 27.95
N LYS A 143 44.66 12.31 27.65
CA LYS A 143 44.55 12.94 26.33
C LYS A 143 44.54 14.46 26.49
N ASN A 144 44.93 15.15 25.43
CA ASN A 144 44.80 16.60 25.35
C ASN A 144 43.33 17.02 25.41
N ILE A 145 43.07 18.28 25.72
CA ILE A 145 41.70 18.81 25.84
C ILE A 145 40.92 18.84 24.51
N SER A 146 41.61 18.68 23.38
CA SER A 146 41.03 18.40 22.08
C SER A 146 41.98 17.53 21.25
N GLY A 147 41.46 16.80 20.27
CA GLY A 147 42.28 15.98 19.38
C GLY A 147 41.50 15.00 18.52
N THR A 148 42.24 14.21 17.76
CA THR A 148 41.74 13.08 16.97
C THR A 148 42.57 11.83 17.21
N ALA A 149 41.97 10.66 17.07
CA ALA A 149 42.64 9.37 17.18
C ALA A 149 41.96 8.33 16.28
N ALA A 150 42.74 7.58 15.51
CA ALA A 150 42.24 6.46 14.74
C ALA A 150 42.18 5.20 15.62
N VAL A 151 41.09 4.45 15.51
CA VAL A 151 40.88 3.17 16.19
C VAL A 151 40.47 2.12 15.18
N SER A 152 41.11 0.95 15.25
CA SER A 152 40.71 -0.23 14.47
C SER A 152 40.05 -1.24 15.38
N LEU A 153 38.89 -1.77 14.99
CA LEU A 153 38.06 -2.59 15.86
C LEU A 153 37.60 -3.87 15.16
N THR A 154 37.59 -4.96 15.91
CA THR A 154 37.01 -6.24 15.52
C THR A 154 35.66 -6.50 16.18
N GLN A 155 35.27 -5.68 17.17
CA GLN A 155 33.99 -5.75 17.87
C GLN A 155 33.45 -4.34 18.14
N THR A 156 32.11 -4.22 18.19
CA THR A 156 31.44 -2.97 18.55
C THR A 156 31.92 -2.47 19.90
N THR A 157 32.42 -1.23 19.95
CA THR A 157 33.07 -0.66 21.14
C THR A 157 32.52 0.73 21.44
N ALA A 158 32.19 1.00 22.70
CA ALA A 158 31.82 2.32 23.20
C ALA A 158 33.04 3.04 23.79
N PHE A 159 33.24 4.29 23.40
CA PHE A 159 34.34 5.14 23.86
C PHE A 159 33.80 6.25 24.75
N THR A 160 34.52 6.54 25.85
CA THR A 160 34.18 7.61 26.79
C THR A 160 35.34 8.58 26.94
N MET A 161 35.06 9.87 26.92
CA MET A 161 36.00 10.95 27.25
C MET A 161 35.53 11.68 28.50
N THR A 162 36.40 11.83 29.49
CA THR A 162 36.13 12.59 30.73
C THR A 162 37.16 13.68 30.89
N CYS A 163 36.75 14.92 31.09
CA CYS A 163 37.64 16.06 31.26
C CYS A 163 37.38 16.77 32.59
N ALA A 164 38.46 17.19 33.27
CA ALA A 164 38.42 17.78 34.60
C ALA A 164 39.12 19.14 34.65
N SER A 165 38.65 19.99 35.56
CA SER A 165 39.27 21.24 35.99
C SER A 165 39.15 21.37 37.51
N SER A 166 39.76 22.39 38.09
CA SER A 166 39.58 22.73 39.51
C SER A 166 38.12 23.07 39.87
N ALA A 167 37.27 23.36 38.88
CA ALA A 167 35.86 23.67 39.07
C ALA A 167 34.94 22.45 38.92
N GLY A 168 35.42 21.29 38.45
CA GLY A 168 34.63 20.06 38.32
C GLY A 168 35.02 19.18 37.12
N SER A 169 34.18 18.20 36.76
CA SER A 169 34.41 17.30 35.61
C SER A 169 33.19 17.13 34.70
N GLY A 170 33.41 17.00 33.39
CA GLY A 170 32.39 16.65 32.39
C GLY A 170 32.78 15.41 31.57
N SER A 171 31.81 14.74 30.93
CA SER A 171 32.07 13.54 30.12
C SER A 171 31.17 13.42 28.87
N ALA A 172 31.62 12.68 27.86
CA ALA A 172 30.90 12.37 26.62
C ALA A 172 31.22 10.95 26.11
N GLN A 173 30.30 10.34 25.35
CA GLN A 173 30.45 9.00 24.76
C GLN A 173 30.18 8.96 23.25
N ALA A 174 30.87 8.07 22.55
CA ALA A 174 30.60 7.70 21.16
C ALA A 174 30.78 6.18 20.95
N THR A 175 29.89 5.56 20.17
CA THR A 175 29.94 4.11 19.88
C THR A 175 30.31 3.88 18.43
N VAL A 176 31.26 2.98 18.17
CA VAL A 176 31.59 2.49 16.82
C VAL A 176 31.09 1.06 16.68
N THR A 177 30.16 0.84 15.75
CA THR A 177 29.56 -0.47 15.48
C THR A 177 30.41 -1.25 14.48
N VAL A 178 30.72 -2.52 14.78
CA VAL A 178 31.37 -3.43 13.83
C VAL A 178 30.29 -4.28 13.16
N SER A 179 30.09 -4.10 11.85
CA SER A 179 29.13 -4.89 11.07
C SER A 179 29.66 -6.30 10.78
N ALA A 180 28.79 -7.31 10.82
CA ALA A 180 29.17 -8.66 10.35
C ALA A 180 29.28 -8.66 8.81
N PRO A 181 30.31 -9.28 8.21
CA PRO A 181 30.45 -9.34 6.76
C PRO A 181 29.48 -10.37 6.14
N SER A 182 28.60 -9.93 5.22
CA SER A 182 27.83 -10.85 4.36
C SER A 182 28.58 -11.10 3.05
N ALA A 183 29.23 -12.27 2.93
CA ALA A 183 30.09 -12.63 1.80
C ALA A 183 29.51 -13.72 0.87
N ILE A 184 28.28 -14.18 1.12
CA ILE A 184 27.58 -15.20 0.34
C ILE A 184 26.22 -14.67 -0.10
N SER A 185 25.98 -14.61 -1.41
CA SER A 185 24.65 -14.42 -2.01
C SER A 185 24.08 -15.80 -2.33
N PHE A 186 22.89 -16.13 -1.83
CA PHE A 186 22.22 -17.42 -2.06
C PHE A 186 20.70 -17.23 -2.11
N THR A 187 20.07 -17.50 -3.26
CA THR A 187 18.64 -17.26 -3.51
C THR A 187 17.95 -18.47 -4.14
N ALA A 188 16.62 -18.52 -4.05
CA ALA A 188 15.74 -19.50 -4.68
C ALA A 188 14.66 -18.79 -5.51
N GLU A 189 14.41 -19.24 -6.75
CA GLU A 189 13.40 -18.65 -7.64
C GLU A 189 12.67 -19.73 -8.46
N PRO A 190 11.34 -19.88 -8.32
CA PRO A 190 10.48 -19.21 -7.35
C PRO A 190 10.76 -19.69 -5.91
N ALA A 191 10.60 -18.82 -4.92
CA ALA A 191 10.79 -19.15 -3.50
C ALA A 191 9.64 -19.99 -2.90
N ALA A 192 8.50 -20.08 -3.60
CA ALA A 192 7.36 -20.89 -3.22
C ALA A 192 6.89 -21.75 -4.39
N ILE A 193 6.58 -23.03 -4.12
CA ILE A 193 6.11 -24.01 -5.11
C ILE A 193 4.99 -24.88 -4.53
N SER A 194 4.21 -25.51 -5.40
CA SER A 194 3.40 -26.68 -5.03
C SER A 194 4.30 -27.91 -4.85
N ALA A 195 3.87 -28.93 -4.10
CA ALA A 195 4.70 -30.12 -3.87
C ALA A 195 5.12 -30.79 -5.19
N GLY A 196 6.42 -31.03 -5.35
CA GLY A 196 6.99 -31.59 -6.59
C GLY A 196 7.21 -30.56 -7.71
N GLY A 197 6.82 -29.30 -7.52
CA GLY A 197 7.22 -28.17 -8.37
C GLY A 197 8.73 -27.95 -8.36
N SER A 198 9.24 -27.09 -9.24
CA SER A 198 10.69 -26.81 -9.34
C SER A 198 11.04 -25.40 -8.89
N SER A 199 12.10 -25.28 -8.09
CA SER A 199 12.74 -24.01 -7.73
C SER A 199 14.21 -24.01 -8.17
N THR A 200 14.73 -22.87 -8.63
CA THR A 200 16.13 -22.71 -9.02
C THR A 200 16.90 -21.98 -7.93
N LEU A 201 17.83 -22.70 -7.30
CA LEU A 201 18.81 -22.14 -6.37
C LEU A 201 19.94 -21.45 -7.15
N ARG A 202 20.39 -20.27 -6.69
CA ARG A 202 21.49 -19.49 -7.29
C ARG A 202 22.43 -18.96 -6.21
N TRP A 203 23.74 -19.12 -6.34
CA TRP A 203 24.70 -18.62 -5.35
C TRP A 203 25.98 -18.02 -5.92
N THR A 204 26.57 -17.11 -5.14
CA THR A 204 27.91 -16.52 -5.33
C THR A 204 28.55 -16.27 -3.96
N ALA A 205 29.74 -16.82 -3.72
CA ALA A 205 30.52 -16.66 -2.48
C ALA A 205 31.88 -16.01 -2.79
N THR A 206 31.99 -14.70 -2.56
CA THR A 206 33.18 -13.93 -2.91
C THR A 206 34.31 -14.17 -1.90
N GLY A 207 35.49 -14.58 -2.38
CA GLY A 207 36.65 -14.87 -1.51
C GLY A 207 36.62 -16.25 -0.83
N ALA A 208 35.68 -17.13 -1.22
CA ALA A 208 35.62 -18.50 -0.73
C ALA A 208 36.66 -19.40 -1.41
N SER A 209 37.19 -20.37 -0.67
CA SER A 209 38.06 -21.43 -1.18
C SER A 209 37.32 -22.75 -1.45
N THR A 210 36.33 -23.07 -0.61
CA THR A 210 35.48 -24.27 -0.75
C THR A 210 34.07 -23.96 -0.27
N CYS A 211 33.03 -24.54 -0.88
CA CYS A 211 31.65 -24.49 -0.40
C CYS A 211 31.05 -25.89 -0.28
N THR A 212 30.20 -26.10 0.74
CA THR A 212 29.48 -27.34 1.00
C THR A 212 28.00 -27.03 1.18
N ALA A 213 27.14 -27.70 0.43
CA ALA A 213 25.69 -27.57 0.53
C ALA A 213 25.08 -28.59 1.47
N SER A 214 23.95 -28.22 2.09
CA SER A 214 23.05 -29.14 2.78
C SER A 214 21.59 -28.75 2.51
N GLY A 215 20.71 -29.74 2.46
CA GLY A 215 19.33 -29.62 2.03
C GLY A 215 18.74 -31.02 1.84
N ASP A 216 18.11 -31.27 0.69
CA ASP A 216 17.66 -32.60 0.31
C ASP A 216 18.74 -33.41 -0.46
N SER A 217 18.37 -34.59 -0.95
CA SER A 217 19.26 -35.43 -1.76
C SER A 217 19.69 -34.80 -3.08
N SER A 218 18.97 -33.77 -3.57
CA SER A 218 19.29 -33.06 -4.81
C SER A 218 20.29 -31.92 -4.62
N PHE A 219 20.44 -31.41 -3.39
CA PHE A 219 21.34 -30.31 -3.07
C PHE A 219 22.16 -30.54 -1.78
N THR A 220 23.07 -31.51 -1.83
CA THR A 220 23.99 -31.85 -0.73
C THR A 220 25.44 -32.00 -1.19
N GLY A 221 26.41 -31.89 -0.28
CA GLY A 221 27.84 -32.10 -0.54
C GLY A 221 28.55 -30.90 -1.18
N ALA A 222 29.80 -31.09 -1.63
CA ALA A 222 30.64 -30.02 -2.18
C ALA A 222 29.98 -29.29 -3.35
N LYS A 223 30.15 -27.97 -3.40
CA LYS A 223 29.67 -27.08 -4.47
C LYS A 223 30.76 -26.09 -4.90
N PRO A 224 30.75 -25.63 -6.16
CA PRO A 224 31.60 -24.52 -6.60
C PRO A 224 31.25 -23.23 -5.84
N VAL A 225 32.18 -22.27 -5.82
CA VAL A 225 32.00 -20.98 -5.13
C VAL A 225 30.95 -20.07 -5.77
N SER A 226 30.50 -20.37 -6.98
CA SER A 226 29.30 -19.81 -7.61
C SER A 226 28.61 -20.85 -8.49
N GLY A 227 27.29 -20.77 -8.65
CA GLY A 227 26.55 -21.73 -9.45
C GLY A 227 25.03 -21.61 -9.36
N THR A 228 24.34 -22.53 -10.05
CA THR A 228 22.89 -22.72 -9.99
C THR A 228 22.54 -24.20 -9.86
N ALA A 229 21.38 -24.51 -9.26
CA ALA A 229 20.85 -25.88 -9.16
C ALA A 229 19.32 -25.87 -9.13
N VAL A 230 18.67 -26.82 -9.81
CA VAL A 230 17.21 -26.99 -9.76
C VAL A 230 16.86 -28.04 -8.72
N VAL A 231 15.94 -27.70 -7.83
CA VAL A 231 15.45 -28.57 -6.74
C VAL A 231 13.94 -28.76 -6.83
N LYS A 232 13.43 -29.91 -6.36
CA LYS A 232 12.00 -30.26 -6.40
C LYS A 232 11.50 -30.82 -5.05
N PRO A 233 11.55 -30.03 -3.97
CA PRO A 233 11.16 -30.53 -2.67
C PRO A 233 9.65 -30.82 -2.60
N THR A 234 9.26 -31.83 -1.83
CA THR A 234 7.86 -32.18 -1.54
C THR A 234 7.35 -31.64 -0.21
N GLN A 235 8.25 -31.08 0.61
CA GLN A 235 7.95 -30.35 1.84
C GLN A 235 8.83 -29.10 1.90
N SER A 236 8.40 -28.06 2.63
CA SER A 236 9.18 -26.83 2.79
C SER A 236 10.58 -27.18 3.28
N THR A 237 11.58 -26.89 2.43
CA THR A 237 12.96 -27.34 2.64
C THR A 237 13.87 -26.13 2.67
N GLN A 238 14.64 -26.01 3.75
CA GLN A 238 15.72 -25.04 3.85
C GLN A 238 16.98 -25.62 3.22
N TYR A 239 17.53 -24.91 2.24
CA TYR A 239 18.81 -25.18 1.64
C TYR A 239 19.86 -24.27 2.28
N GLN A 240 21.00 -24.83 2.64
CA GLN A 240 22.12 -24.10 3.23
C GLN A 240 23.39 -24.31 2.40
N LEU A 241 24.23 -23.28 2.38
CA LEU A 241 25.54 -23.26 1.74
C LEU A 241 26.56 -22.73 2.74
N SER A 242 27.53 -23.57 3.10
CA SER A 242 28.64 -23.26 4.01
C SER A 242 29.93 -23.10 3.20
N CYS A 243 30.53 -21.92 3.18
CA CYS A 243 31.76 -21.62 2.45
C CYS A 243 32.91 -21.22 3.37
N ILE A 244 34.14 -21.65 3.08
CA ILE A 244 35.36 -21.23 3.80
C ILE A 244 35.90 -19.95 3.16
N ILE A 245 35.71 -18.81 3.84
CA ILE A 245 36.14 -17.49 3.39
C ILE A 245 37.21 -17.00 4.36
N SER A 246 38.41 -16.70 3.86
CA SER A 246 39.57 -16.26 4.67
C SER A 246 39.88 -17.18 5.86
N GLY A 247 39.71 -18.50 5.70
CA GLY A 247 39.99 -19.50 6.72
C GLY A 247 38.86 -19.75 7.73
N ALA A 248 37.71 -19.07 7.61
CA ALA A 248 36.55 -19.27 8.48
C ALA A 248 35.33 -19.74 7.70
N ALA A 249 34.51 -20.61 8.31
CA ALA A 249 33.24 -21.04 7.75
C ALA A 249 32.19 -19.90 7.85
N GLN A 250 31.53 -19.63 6.72
CA GLN A 250 30.44 -18.67 6.57
C GLN A 250 29.24 -19.41 5.97
N ASN A 251 28.05 -19.19 6.52
CA ASN A 251 26.84 -19.90 6.10
C ASN A 251 25.83 -18.93 5.49
N ALA A 252 25.18 -19.35 4.41
CA ALA A 252 23.97 -18.72 3.88
C ALA A 252 22.89 -19.78 3.69
N SER A 253 21.63 -19.37 3.78
CA SER A 253 20.50 -20.27 3.57
C SER A 253 19.40 -19.60 2.78
N THR A 254 18.66 -20.39 2.01
CA THR A 254 17.43 -19.99 1.37
C THR A 254 16.40 -21.10 1.56
N THR A 255 15.12 -20.74 1.67
CA THR A 255 14.03 -21.69 1.89
C THR A 255 13.16 -21.75 0.65
N VAL A 256 12.90 -22.97 0.17
CA VAL A 256 11.84 -23.21 -0.81
C VAL A 256 10.62 -23.66 -0.02
N SER A 257 9.62 -22.78 0.07
CA SER A 257 8.35 -23.08 0.72
C SER A 257 7.51 -23.98 -0.19
N VAL A 258 7.10 -25.13 0.31
CA VAL A 258 6.21 -26.05 -0.40
C VAL A 258 4.84 -25.95 0.26
N ALA A 259 3.84 -25.50 -0.49
CA ALA A 259 2.47 -25.60 -0.04
C ALA A 259 2.16 -27.10 0.21
N PRO A 260 1.68 -27.50 1.40
CA PRO A 260 1.37 -28.89 1.69
C PRO A 260 0.40 -29.42 0.62
N VAL A 261 0.69 -30.59 0.06
CA VAL A 261 -0.41 -31.43 -0.45
C VAL A 261 -1.08 -31.95 0.81
N GLY A 262 -2.27 -31.44 1.12
CA GLY A 262 -3.07 -31.82 2.27
C GLY A 262 -3.05 -33.34 2.46
N GLY A 263 -2.23 -33.77 3.42
CA GLY A 263 -1.96 -35.17 3.74
C GLY A 263 -2.21 -35.37 5.22
N GLY A 264 -3.43 -35.05 5.63
CA GLY A 264 -4.02 -35.37 6.93
C GLY A 264 -5.51 -35.54 6.68
N ALA A 265 -6.13 -36.54 7.30
CA ALA A 265 -7.57 -36.77 7.23
C ALA A 265 -8.29 -35.58 7.90
N GLY A 266 -8.49 -34.51 7.15
CA GLY A 266 -9.25 -33.33 7.51
C GLY A 266 -10.60 -33.36 6.79
N SER A 267 -11.60 -32.79 7.45
CA SER A 267 -12.84 -32.39 6.77
C SER A 267 -12.50 -31.40 5.65
N ALA A 268 -13.43 -31.16 4.71
CA ALA A 268 -13.25 -30.10 3.71
C ALA A 268 -12.72 -28.81 4.37
N PHE A 269 -13.08 -28.59 5.66
CA PHE A 269 -12.46 -27.62 6.53
C PHE A 269 -12.15 -28.15 7.95
N ALA A 270 -10.97 -28.75 8.12
CA ALA A 270 -10.09 -28.27 9.20
C ALA A 270 -9.37 -27.05 8.60
N ASN A 271 -10.02 -25.90 8.73
CA ASN A 271 -9.99 -24.78 7.80
C ASN A 271 -8.61 -24.10 7.63
N PRO A 272 -8.33 -23.46 6.48
CA PRO A 272 -7.54 -22.23 6.44
C PRO A 272 -8.08 -21.02 7.25
N ASP A 273 -9.28 -21.08 7.83
CA ASP A 273 -9.63 -20.48 9.13
C ASP A 273 -8.93 -21.28 10.23
N ASP A 274 -7.63 -21.11 10.37
CA ASP A 274 -6.87 -21.49 11.57
C ASP A 274 -7.32 -20.69 12.84
N GLY A 275 -8.53 -20.15 12.84
CA GLY A 275 -9.05 -19.22 13.83
C GLY A 275 -8.65 -17.76 13.59
N ALA A 276 -7.95 -17.44 12.48
CA ALA A 276 -7.53 -16.08 12.16
C ALA A 276 -8.51 -15.27 11.29
N ILE A 277 -9.52 -15.88 10.66
CA ILE A 277 -10.61 -15.13 10.03
C ILE A 277 -11.59 -14.72 11.14
N PRO A 278 -11.73 -13.41 11.42
CA PRO A 278 -12.75 -12.92 12.32
C PRO A 278 -14.10 -13.33 11.75
N ASP A 279 -14.76 -14.18 12.53
CA ASP A 279 -16.21 -14.33 12.56
C ASP A 279 -16.84 -15.45 11.72
N ARG A 280 -16.57 -16.70 12.14
CA ARG A 280 -17.41 -17.89 11.85
C ARG A 280 -18.91 -17.67 12.14
N ALA A 281 -19.30 -16.69 12.95
CA ALA A 281 -20.69 -16.35 13.23
C ALA A 281 -21.29 -15.29 12.26
N GLN A 282 -20.48 -14.71 11.36
CA GLN A 282 -20.90 -13.82 10.27
C GLN A 282 -20.94 -14.50 8.89
N HIS A 283 -20.70 -15.81 8.83
CA HIS A 283 -20.83 -16.52 7.57
C HIS A 283 -22.29 -16.54 7.08
N PRO A 284 -22.53 -16.39 5.77
CA PRO A 284 -21.51 -16.41 4.73
C PRO A 284 -21.53 -15.13 3.87
N ILE A 285 -20.51 -14.29 4.03
CA ILE A 285 -20.14 -13.30 3.00
C ILE A 285 -19.81 -14.02 1.68
N ALA A 286 -19.61 -13.28 0.58
CA ALA A 286 -19.46 -13.82 -0.76
C ALA A 286 -18.27 -14.79 -0.89
N PHE A 287 -17.16 -14.43 -0.25
CA PHE A 287 -15.93 -15.20 -0.10
C PHE A 287 -15.09 -14.54 1.02
N PRO A 288 -14.10 -15.22 1.62
CA PRO A 288 -13.42 -14.73 2.83
C PRO A 288 -12.79 -13.34 2.70
N THR A 289 -12.23 -13.01 1.53
CA THR A 289 -11.59 -11.71 1.26
C THR A 289 -12.56 -10.62 0.76
N ALA A 290 -13.86 -10.91 0.67
CA ALA A 290 -14.86 -9.94 0.21
C ALA A 290 -15.02 -8.79 1.23
N THR A 291 -14.94 -7.55 0.75
CA THR A 291 -15.12 -6.35 1.59
C THR A 291 -16.32 -5.50 1.15
N GLY A 292 -16.68 -4.53 1.99
CA GLY A 292 -17.59 -3.47 1.59
C GLY A 292 -19.04 -3.87 1.45
N PHE A 293 -19.79 -3.10 0.67
CA PHE A 293 -21.24 -3.26 0.51
C PHE A 293 -21.64 -4.48 -0.33
N GLY A 294 -20.77 -4.98 -1.20
CA GLY A 294 -21.01 -6.16 -2.05
C GLY A 294 -20.63 -7.48 -1.37
N LYS A 295 -20.05 -7.44 -0.16
CA LYS A 295 -19.59 -8.66 0.52
C LYS A 295 -20.69 -9.65 0.86
N PHE A 296 -21.97 -9.29 0.81
CA PHE A 296 -23.07 -10.23 1.06
C PHE A 296 -23.71 -10.77 -0.23
N THR A 297 -23.13 -10.49 -1.40
CA THR A 297 -23.54 -11.12 -2.65
C THR A 297 -23.43 -12.63 -2.52
N SER A 298 -24.46 -13.37 -2.95
CA SER A 298 -24.49 -14.82 -2.81
C SER A 298 -25.22 -15.50 -3.97
N VAL A 299 -24.61 -16.58 -4.46
CA VAL A 299 -25.16 -17.43 -5.52
C VAL A 299 -25.84 -18.67 -4.95
N ARG A 300 -25.59 -18.96 -3.68
CA ARG A 300 -26.06 -20.14 -2.94
C ARG A 300 -27.56 -20.34 -3.11
N SER A 301 -27.92 -21.56 -3.47
CA SER A 301 -29.29 -22.03 -3.56
C SER A 301 -29.30 -23.57 -3.60
N PRO A 302 -30.28 -24.25 -3.00
CA PRO A 302 -30.40 -25.72 -3.11
C PRO A 302 -30.55 -26.22 -4.55
N ASP A 303 -31.04 -25.38 -5.46
CA ASP A 303 -31.22 -25.66 -6.87
C ASP A 303 -30.16 -25.00 -7.77
N ALA A 304 -29.06 -24.50 -7.19
CA ALA A 304 -27.94 -23.98 -7.97
C ALA A 304 -27.32 -25.11 -8.81
N VAL A 305 -26.88 -24.78 -10.02
CA VAL A 305 -26.31 -25.73 -10.98
C VAL A 305 -24.89 -25.33 -11.36
N VAL A 306 -24.12 -26.26 -11.90
CA VAL A 306 -22.74 -26.02 -12.32
C VAL A 306 -22.57 -26.22 -13.81
N TYR A 307 -22.14 -25.16 -14.50
CA TYR A 307 -21.70 -25.19 -15.89
C TYR A 307 -20.18 -25.33 -15.92
N LYS A 308 -19.70 -26.54 -16.22
CA LYS A 308 -18.28 -26.80 -16.50
C LYS A 308 -17.98 -26.42 -17.95
N ILE A 309 -17.66 -25.15 -18.15
CA ILE A 309 -17.40 -24.60 -19.47
C ILE A 309 -16.17 -25.29 -20.06
N ASN A 310 -16.40 -26.09 -21.10
CA ASN A 310 -15.42 -26.98 -21.71
C ASN A 310 -15.03 -26.56 -23.14
N THR A 311 -15.55 -25.42 -23.61
CA THR A 311 -15.25 -24.85 -24.93
C THR A 311 -15.04 -23.34 -24.85
N LEU A 312 -14.19 -22.83 -25.74
CA LEU A 312 -14.02 -21.39 -25.97
C LEU A 312 -15.00 -20.84 -27.01
N GLU A 313 -15.78 -21.72 -27.63
CA GLU A 313 -16.74 -21.36 -28.66
C GLU A 313 -17.93 -20.58 -28.08
N ASP A 314 -18.41 -19.60 -28.84
CA ASP A 314 -19.62 -18.84 -28.52
C ASP A 314 -20.85 -19.48 -29.16
N VAL A 315 -21.28 -20.61 -28.61
CA VAL A 315 -22.37 -21.45 -29.14
C VAL A 315 -23.49 -21.65 -28.11
N GLU A 316 -24.71 -21.85 -28.58
CA GLU A 316 -25.87 -22.25 -27.77
C GLU A 316 -26.50 -23.47 -28.44
N ALA A 317 -26.06 -24.66 -28.04
CA ALA A 317 -26.37 -25.91 -28.72
C ALA A 317 -26.42 -27.05 -27.70
N PRO A 318 -27.58 -27.27 -27.04
CA PRO A 318 -27.66 -28.06 -25.79
C PRO A 318 -27.22 -29.53 -25.91
N ALA A 319 -27.01 -30.07 -27.11
CA ALA A 319 -26.74 -31.49 -27.34
C ALA A 319 -25.42 -31.76 -28.10
N ASP A 320 -24.59 -30.74 -28.31
CA ASP A 320 -23.36 -30.88 -29.10
C ASP A 320 -22.15 -31.42 -28.30
N GLY A 321 -22.35 -31.75 -27.02
CA GLY A 321 -21.31 -32.22 -26.11
C GLY A 321 -20.43 -31.11 -25.54
N LYS A 322 -20.76 -29.84 -25.82
CA LYS A 322 -20.06 -28.67 -25.30
C LYS A 322 -20.93 -27.96 -24.28
N ILE A 323 -20.27 -27.30 -23.34
CA ILE A 323 -20.87 -26.37 -22.40
C ILE A 323 -20.14 -25.05 -22.62
N SER A 324 -20.85 -24.05 -23.15
CA SER A 324 -20.25 -22.75 -23.44
C SER A 324 -20.50 -21.73 -22.33
N TYR A 325 -19.70 -20.66 -22.32
CA TYR A 325 -20.01 -19.50 -21.49
C TYR A 325 -21.35 -18.87 -21.85
N ARG A 326 -21.73 -18.85 -23.14
CA ARG A 326 -23.02 -18.29 -23.58
C ARG A 326 -24.18 -19.00 -22.91
N GLU A 327 -24.14 -20.32 -22.83
CA GLU A 327 -25.17 -21.11 -22.16
C GLU A 327 -25.21 -20.81 -20.66
N CYS A 328 -24.05 -20.69 -20.01
CA CYS A 328 -24.00 -20.29 -18.59
C CYS A 328 -24.56 -18.88 -18.39
N ALA A 329 -24.08 -17.87 -19.12
CA ALA A 329 -24.50 -16.48 -18.98
C ALA A 329 -26.01 -16.31 -19.17
N LEU A 330 -26.57 -16.94 -20.21
CA LEU A 330 -28.00 -16.92 -20.55
C LEU A 330 -28.85 -17.91 -19.75
N ALA A 331 -28.25 -18.70 -18.84
CA ALA A 331 -28.90 -19.76 -18.06
C ALA A 331 -29.67 -20.76 -18.92
N ARG A 332 -29.05 -21.25 -20.00
CA ARG A 332 -29.66 -22.18 -20.97
C ARG A 332 -29.54 -23.62 -20.50
N ALA A 333 -30.51 -24.44 -20.91
CA ALA A 333 -30.42 -25.85 -20.64
C ALA A 333 -29.26 -26.46 -21.45
N VAL A 334 -28.60 -27.46 -20.87
CA VAL A 334 -27.66 -28.36 -21.55
C VAL A 334 -28.15 -29.78 -21.34
N THR A 335 -27.97 -30.64 -22.34
CA THR A 335 -28.36 -32.06 -22.32
C THR A 335 -27.18 -33.01 -22.46
N THR A 336 -26.08 -32.57 -23.08
CA THR A 336 -24.81 -33.31 -23.17
C THR A 336 -23.65 -32.34 -22.92
N PRO A 337 -22.57 -32.74 -22.23
CA PRO A 337 -22.23 -34.09 -21.77
C PRO A 337 -23.05 -34.56 -20.55
N TYR A 338 -23.70 -33.66 -19.83
CA TYR A 338 -24.63 -33.97 -18.74
C TYR A 338 -25.76 -32.93 -18.69
N ALA A 339 -26.86 -33.26 -18.01
CA ALA A 339 -28.05 -32.42 -18.00
C ALA A 339 -27.91 -31.24 -17.04
N ILE A 340 -28.10 -30.02 -17.54
CA ILE A 340 -28.16 -28.78 -16.77
C ILE A 340 -29.51 -28.12 -17.04
N PRO A 341 -30.38 -27.95 -16.03
CA PRO A 341 -31.64 -27.21 -16.18
C PRO A 341 -31.43 -25.72 -16.47
N ALA A 342 -32.27 -25.15 -17.35
CA ALA A 342 -32.29 -23.71 -17.61
C ALA A 342 -32.82 -22.91 -16.40
N ASN A 343 -32.51 -21.61 -16.39
CA ASN A 343 -33.07 -20.60 -15.48
C ASN A 343 -32.85 -20.88 -13.97
N ARG A 344 -31.67 -21.36 -13.61
CA ARG A 344 -31.27 -21.61 -12.22
C ARG A 344 -30.15 -20.67 -11.76
N PRO A 345 -29.99 -20.44 -10.45
CA PRO A 345 -28.73 -19.96 -9.88
C PRO A 345 -27.58 -20.84 -10.37
N ARG A 346 -26.39 -20.26 -10.62
CA ARG A 346 -25.36 -21.02 -11.33
C ARG A 346 -23.93 -20.62 -11.03
N TYR A 347 -23.07 -21.62 -10.97
CA TYR A 347 -21.61 -21.47 -10.98
C TYR A 347 -21.10 -21.75 -12.40
N CYS A 348 -20.45 -20.77 -13.01
CA CYS A 348 -19.72 -20.92 -14.27
C CYS A 348 -18.25 -21.18 -13.95
N VAL A 349 -17.82 -22.43 -14.07
CA VAL A 349 -16.42 -22.87 -13.88
C VAL A 349 -15.82 -23.25 -15.23
N PHE A 350 -14.49 -23.19 -15.37
CA PHE A 350 -13.83 -23.30 -16.67
C PHE A 350 -12.83 -24.46 -16.70
N ASP A 351 -13.08 -25.44 -17.56
CA ASP A 351 -12.14 -26.52 -17.89
C ASP A 351 -11.18 -26.13 -19.01
N VAL A 352 -11.41 -24.98 -19.65
CA VAL A 352 -10.61 -24.42 -20.74
C VAL A 352 -9.88 -23.16 -20.29
N ALA A 353 -8.82 -22.82 -21.03
CA ALA A 353 -8.12 -21.56 -20.92
C ALA A 353 -7.95 -20.93 -22.30
N GLY A 354 -8.18 -19.63 -22.41
CA GLY A 354 -8.05 -18.89 -23.64
C GLY A 354 -9.09 -17.78 -23.79
N ALA A 355 -9.28 -17.35 -25.04
CA ALA A 355 -10.20 -16.28 -25.37
C ALA A 355 -11.58 -16.80 -25.77
N ILE A 356 -12.62 -16.34 -25.09
CA ILE A 356 -14.02 -16.54 -25.48
C ILE A 356 -14.44 -15.34 -26.34
N VAL A 357 -14.65 -15.59 -27.63
CA VAL A 357 -14.91 -14.53 -28.63
C VAL A 357 -16.40 -14.42 -28.90
N LEU A 358 -17.06 -13.47 -28.24
CA LEU A 358 -18.52 -13.29 -28.28
C LEU A 358 -18.98 -12.69 -29.61
N GLN A 359 -19.82 -13.42 -30.33
CA GLN A 359 -20.42 -13.04 -31.61
C GLN A 359 -21.70 -12.23 -31.47
N SER A 360 -22.27 -12.16 -30.27
CA SER A 360 -23.44 -11.33 -29.94
C SER A 360 -23.52 -11.14 -28.42
N SER A 361 -24.45 -10.29 -27.96
CA SER A 361 -24.63 -10.07 -26.52
C SER A 361 -24.99 -11.35 -25.78
N ALA A 362 -24.40 -11.54 -24.59
CA ALA A 362 -24.69 -12.62 -23.65
C ALA A 362 -25.29 -12.02 -22.37
N PHE A 363 -26.50 -11.48 -22.46
CA PHE A 363 -27.19 -10.81 -21.34
C PHE A 363 -27.44 -11.77 -20.18
N ILE A 364 -26.88 -11.46 -19.01
CA ILE A 364 -27.16 -12.16 -17.77
C ILE A 364 -28.52 -11.66 -17.26
N THR A 365 -29.56 -12.43 -17.53
CA THR A 365 -30.95 -12.09 -17.18
C THR A 365 -31.47 -12.81 -15.93
N VAL A 366 -30.86 -13.94 -15.60
CA VAL A 366 -31.20 -14.74 -14.42
C VAL A 366 -30.23 -14.37 -13.29
N PRO A 367 -30.72 -13.93 -12.10
CA PRO A 367 -29.90 -13.61 -10.93
C PRO A 367 -29.05 -14.78 -10.44
N LYS A 368 -28.17 -14.51 -9.47
CA LYS A 368 -27.33 -15.50 -8.77
C LYS A 368 -26.41 -16.26 -9.72
N ILE A 369 -25.31 -15.62 -10.10
CA ILE A 369 -24.30 -16.20 -10.97
C ILE A 369 -22.90 -15.95 -10.43
N TYR A 370 -22.08 -16.99 -10.36
CA TYR A 370 -20.65 -16.88 -10.07
C TYR A 370 -19.87 -17.22 -11.33
N ILE A 371 -19.22 -16.23 -11.94
CA ILE A 371 -18.28 -16.45 -13.03
C ILE A 371 -16.87 -16.55 -12.43
N ALA A 372 -16.35 -17.77 -12.33
CA ALA A 372 -15.16 -18.09 -11.54
C ALA A 372 -13.93 -18.38 -12.41
N GLY A 373 -13.28 -17.32 -12.92
CA GLY A 373 -12.12 -17.43 -13.80
C GLY A 373 -10.92 -18.17 -13.19
N GLN A 374 -10.82 -18.20 -11.85
CA GLN A 374 -9.75 -18.91 -11.14
C GLN A 374 -9.80 -20.43 -11.27
N THR A 375 -10.90 -20.99 -11.78
CA THR A 375 -11.01 -22.43 -12.07
C THR A 375 -10.36 -22.83 -13.39
N SER A 376 -10.08 -21.85 -14.26
CA SER A 376 -9.42 -22.10 -15.55
C SER A 376 -7.98 -22.61 -15.36
N PRO A 377 -7.50 -23.56 -16.20
CA PRO A 377 -6.09 -23.99 -16.19
C PRO A 377 -5.08 -22.87 -16.43
N GLY A 378 -5.46 -21.81 -17.14
CA GLY A 378 -4.53 -20.78 -17.61
C GLY A 378 -5.13 -19.39 -17.75
N GLY A 379 -6.44 -19.25 -17.53
CA GLY A 379 -7.15 -17.97 -17.50
C GLY A 379 -8.18 -17.84 -18.64
N ILE A 380 -9.14 -16.94 -18.44
CA ILE A 380 -10.18 -16.61 -19.42
C ILE A 380 -10.12 -15.13 -19.78
N GLU A 381 -10.22 -14.85 -21.07
CA GLU A 381 -10.42 -13.51 -21.61
C GLU A 381 -11.66 -13.46 -22.50
N PHE A 382 -12.59 -12.55 -22.23
CA PHE A 382 -13.69 -12.24 -23.12
C PHE A 382 -13.25 -11.21 -24.16
N ARG A 383 -13.55 -11.46 -25.43
CA ARG A 383 -13.24 -10.58 -26.56
C ARG A 383 -14.44 -10.35 -27.46
N LEU A 384 -14.42 -9.21 -28.16
CA LEU A 384 -15.44 -8.86 -29.14
C LEU A 384 -15.25 -9.66 -30.44
N GLY A 385 -16.29 -10.40 -30.85
CA GLY A 385 -16.33 -11.13 -32.11
C GLY A 385 -16.66 -10.24 -33.31
N ALA A 386 -16.34 -10.75 -34.50
CA ALA A 386 -16.54 -10.04 -35.77
C ALA A 386 -18.04 -9.81 -36.08
N ASN A 387 -18.91 -10.72 -35.62
CA ASN A 387 -20.35 -10.64 -35.89
C ASN A 387 -21.14 -9.83 -34.86
N TYR A 388 -20.51 -9.40 -33.76
CA TYR A 388 -21.22 -8.64 -32.72
C TYR A 388 -21.47 -7.22 -33.22
N ASN A 389 -22.73 -6.93 -33.57
CA ASN A 389 -23.22 -5.62 -34.02
C ASN A 389 -24.73 -5.49 -33.70
N PRO A 390 -25.22 -4.42 -33.05
CA PRO A 390 -24.44 -3.30 -32.49
C PRO A 390 -23.52 -3.76 -31.36
N VAL A 391 -22.34 -3.16 -31.27
CA VAL A 391 -21.38 -3.40 -30.19
C VAL A 391 -21.85 -2.70 -28.92
N ASP A 392 -21.81 -3.40 -27.79
CA ASP A 392 -22.23 -2.81 -26.52
C ASP A 392 -21.35 -3.28 -25.36
N SER A 393 -21.42 -4.56 -24.95
CA SER A 393 -20.68 -5.07 -23.78
C SER A 393 -20.36 -6.57 -23.85
N LEU A 394 -19.37 -7.03 -23.08
CA LEU A 394 -18.98 -8.46 -23.03
C LEU A 394 -19.58 -9.18 -21.82
N VAL A 395 -19.67 -8.48 -20.69
CA VAL A 395 -20.40 -8.93 -19.49
C VAL A 395 -21.49 -7.92 -19.19
N ASP A 396 -22.74 -8.36 -19.18
CA ASP A 396 -23.90 -7.47 -19.09
C ASP A 396 -24.99 -7.98 -18.15
N THR A 397 -25.31 -7.21 -17.12
CA THR A 397 -26.37 -7.56 -16.15
C THR A 397 -27.60 -6.66 -16.21
N ARG A 398 -27.69 -5.74 -17.20
CA ARG A 398 -28.75 -4.71 -17.29
C ARG A 398 -30.17 -5.27 -17.43
N LYS A 399 -30.31 -6.56 -17.70
CA LYS A 399 -31.60 -7.25 -17.92
C LYS A 399 -31.98 -8.23 -16.81
N GLY A 400 -31.48 -8.02 -15.58
CA GLY A 400 -31.93 -8.73 -14.38
C GLY A 400 -30.86 -9.53 -13.64
N GLY A 401 -29.58 -9.39 -13.97
CA GLY A 401 -28.47 -10.15 -13.37
C GLY A 401 -28.05 -9.66 -11.98
N ASN A 402 -28.97 -9.62 -11.02
CA ASN A 402 -28.64 -9.36 -9.61
C ASN A 402 -27.81 -10.50 -9.01
N ASP A 403 -27.11 -10.23 -7.92
CA ASP A 403 -26.35 -11.24 -7.16
C ASP A 403 -25.25 -11.92 -8.01
N MET A 404 -24.46 -11.14 -8.77
CA MET A 404 -23.32 -11.68 -9.52
C MET A 404 -22.00 -11.52 -8.74
N ILE A 405 -21.26 -12.62 -8.70
CA ILE A 405 -19.86 -12.68 -8.29
C ILE A 405 -19.03 -12.89 -9.56
N LEU A 406 -18.13 -11.95 -9.88
CA LEU A 406 -17.25 -12.03 -11.04
C LEU A 406 -15.79 -11.98 -10.55
N ARG A 407 -15.03 -13.06 -10.78
CA ARG A 407 -13.64 -13.14 -10.31
C ARG A 407 -12.66 -13.68 -11.34
N HIS A 408 -11.44 -13.15 -11.30
CA HIS A 408 -10.27 -13.66 -12.03
C HIS A 408 -10.46 -13.82 -13.56
N VAL A 409 -11.32 -13.00 -14.17
CA VAL A 409 -11.51 -12.94 -15.63
C VAL A 409 -10.97 -11.65 -16.22
N ARG A 410 -10.66 -11.70 -17.52
CA ARG A 410 -10.29 -10.51 -18.31
C ARG A 410 -11.41 -10.19 -19.29
N THR A 411 -11.75 -8.92 -19.44
CA THR A 411 -12.74 -8.43 -20.40
C THR A 411 -12.11 -7.34 -21.24
N ARG A 412 -11.87 -7.62 -22.52
CA ARG A 412 -11.16 -6.68 -23.41
C ARG A 412 -11.92 -6.52 -24.73
N THR A 413 -12.59 -5.37 -24.92
CA THR A 413 -13.48 -5.14 -26.07
C THR A 413 -12.70 -4.85 -27.35
N GLY A 414 -11.80 -3.86 -27.32
CA GLY A 414 -11.05 -3.41 -28.49
C GLY A 414 -11.87 -2.53 -29.45
N PRO A 415 -11.20 -1.95 -30.48
CA PRO A 415 -11.84 -1.04 -31.42
C PRO A 415 -12.78 -1.77 -32.38
N HIS A 416 -13.79 -1.06 -32.87
CA HIS A 416 -14.82 -1.59 -33.76
C HIS A 416 -15.30 -0.54 -34.77
N VAL A 417 -14.35 0.09 -35.44
CA VAL A 417 -14.61 1.10 -36.49
C VAL A 417 -15.52 0.54 -37.58
N GLY A 418 -16.53 1.33 -37.96
CA GLY A 418 -17.49 0.97 -39.01
C GLY A 418 -18.64 0.06 -38.55
N ARG A 419 -18.67 -0.36 -37.29
CA ARG A 419 -19.84 -1.01 -36.67
C ARG A 419 -20.69 0.01 -35.90
N THR A 420 -21.98 -0.28 -35.76
CA THR A 420 -22.82 0.48 -34.84
C THR A 420 -22.37 0.17 -33.41
N SER A 421 -22.19 1.20 -32.60
CA SER A 421 -21.81 1.08 -31.20
C SER A 421 -22.85 1.76 -30.34
N GLU A 422 -23.36 1.05 -29.33
CA GLU A 422 -24.11 1.68 -28.27
C GLU A 422 -23.14 2.38 -27.31
N ASN A 423 -22.14 1.66 -26.78
CA ASN A 423 -21.14 2.20 -25.82
C ASN A 423 -19.76 1.54 -26.06
N GLY A 424 -19.70 0.21 -26.01
CA GLY A 424 -18.45 -0.55 -26.16
C GLY A 424 -17.70 -0.72 -24.84
N ASP A 425 -18.45 -0.98 -23.78
CA ASP A 425 -17.98 -1.13 -22.41
C ASP A 425 -17.74 -2.61 -22.11
N PRO A 426 -16.50 -3.07 -21.80
CA PRO A 426 -16.25 -4.48 -21.60
C PRO A 426 -17.14 -5.10 -20.50
N ILE A 427 -17.39 -4.35 -19.43
CA ILE A 427 -18.34 -4.72 -18.38
C ILE A 427 -19.37 -3.61 -18.23
N ARG A 428 -20.65 -4.00 -18.26
CA ARG A 428 -21.76 -3.09 -18.05
C ARG A 428 -22.82 -3.63 -17.11
N MET A 429 -23.21 -2.83 -16.12
CA MET A 429 -24.32 -3.13 -15.21
C MET A 429 -25.27 -1.95 -15.12
N SER A 430 -26.57 -2.22 -15.02
CA SER A 430 -27.56 -1.16 -14.81
C SER A 430 -28.74 -1.65 -14.00
N GLY A 431 -29.10 -0.88 -12.97
CA GLY A 431 -30.25 -1.15 -12.11
C GLY A 431 -30.15 -2.46 -11.33
N THR A 432 -28.94 -2.95 -11.08
CA THR A 432 -28.75 -4.23 -10.38
C THR A 432 -28.43 -4.06 -8.89
N ASN A 433 -28.60 -5.12 -8.12
CA ASN A 433 -28.30 -5.16 -6.70
C ASN A 433 -27.35 -6.30 -6.36
N ASN A 434 -26.57 -6.11 -5.29
CA ASN A 434 -25.65 -7.10 -4.72
C ASN A 434 -24.63 -7.58 -5.76
N GLN A 435 -23.64 -6.77 -6.07
CA GLN A 435 -22.61 -7.11 -7.06
C GLN A 435 -21.23 -7.11 -6.43
N ILE A 436 -20.40 -8.10 -6.77
CA ILE A 436 -18.98 -8.05 -6.43
C ILE A 436 -18.10 -8.42 -7.64
N LEU A 437 -17.23 -7.49 -7.99
CA LEU A 437 -16.15 -7.65 -8.94
C LEU A 437 -14.85 -7.71 -8.14
N ASP A 438 -14.15 -8.83 -8.19
CA ASP A 438 -12.91 -9.04 -7.45
C ASP A 438 -11.84 -9.66 -8.35
N HIS A 439 -10.63 -9.08 -8.40
CA HIS A 439 -9.57 -9.57 -9.28
C HIS A 439 -9.98 -9.68 -10.75
N VAL A 440 -10.71 -8.69 -11.28
CA VAL A 440 -11.03 -8.62 -12.72
C VAL A 440 -10.09 -7.66 -13.45
N SER A 441 -9.85 -7.93 -14.73
CA SER A 441 -9.08 -7.02 -15.59
C SER A 441 -9.96 -6.57 -16.75
N THR A 442 -10.46 -5.34 -16.68
CA THR A 442 -11.37 -4.77 -17.68
C THR A 442 -10.70 -3.63 -18.42
N MET A 443 -10.44 -3.86 -19.71
CA MET A 443 -9.58 -2.99 -20.52
C MET A 443 -10.13 -2.84 -21.94
N PHE A 444 -9.52 -1.93 -22.69
CA PHE A 444 -9.78 -1.67 -24.10
C PHE A 444 -11.25 -1.35 -24.40
N GLY A 445 -11.95 -0.72 -23.45
CA GLY A 445 -13.25 -0.11 -23.69
C GLY A 445 -13.15 1.07 -24.65
N THR A 446 -14.21 1.33 -25.41
CA THR A 446 -14.27 2.44 -26.38
C THR A 446 -15.14 3.61 -25.92
N ASP A 447 -16.00 3.38 -24.94
CA ASP A 447 -16.61 4.41 -24.10
C ASP A 447 -16.05 4.26 -22.68
N GLU A 448 -16.68 3.44 -21.83
CA GLU A 448 -16.19 3.02 -20.51
C GLU A 448 -15.30 1.77 -20.57
N SER A 449 -14.32 1.61 -19.67
CA SER A 449 -13.76 0.27 -19.37
C SER A 449 -14.60 -0.45 -18.29
N LEU A 450 -15.32 0.30 -17.46
CA LEU A 450 -16.31 -0.21 -16.52
C LEU A 450 -17.45 0.81 -16.34
N ASP A 451 -18.68 0.45 -16.76
CA ASP A 451 -19.91 1.22 -16.50
C ASP A 451 -20.82 0.42 -15.56
N MET A 452 -21.10 0.95 -14.36
CA MET A 452 -21.82 0.19 -13.34
C MET A 452 -22.88 1.04 -12.61
N ALA A 453 -24.15 0.77 -12.85
CA ALA A 453 -25.24 1.23 -11.98
C ALA A 453 -25.71 0.11 -11.06
N CYS A 454 -25.48 0.27 -9.75
CA CYS A 454 -25.76 -0.78 -8.79
C CYS A 454 -26.01 -0.29 -7.35
N THR A 455 -26.86 -1.03 -6.62
CA THR A 455 -26.97 -0.91 -5.15
C THR A 455 -26.32 -2.08 -4.43
N ASN A 456 -25.61 -1.82 -3.32
CA ASN A 456 -24.85 -2.82 -2.56
C ASN A 456 -23.78 -3.51 -3.41
N CYS A 457 -22.80 -2.75 -3.89
CA CYS A 457 -21.77 -3.27 -4.78
C CYS A 457 -20.36 -3.05 -4.26
N THR A 458 -19.44 -3.91 -4.71
CA THR A 458 -18.01 -3.77 -4.46
C THR A 458 -17.22 -4.05 -5.72
N VAL A 459 -16.28 -3.17 -6.02
CA VAL A 459 -15.22 -3.40 -7.00
C VAL A 459 -13.91 -3.41 -6.22
N GLN A 460 -13.25 -4.56 -6.16
CA GLN A 460 -12.02 -4.73 -5.40
C GLN A 460 -10.91 -5.42 -6.19
N TRP A 461 -9.66 -5.11 -5.84
CA TRP A 461 -8.47 -5.79 -6.39
C TRP A 461 -8.46 -5.92 -7.91
N SER A 462 -9.00 -4.95 -8.65
CA SER A 462 -9.19 -5.06 -10.10
C SER A 462 -8.31 -4.08 -10.87
N ILE A 463 -8.00 -4.41 -12.14
CA ILE A 463 -7.35 -3.49 -13.08
C ILE A 463 -8.38 -2.98 -14.08
N ILE A 464 -8.46 -1.66 -14.22
CA ILE A 464 -9.51 -0.98 -14.96
C ILE A 464 -8.85 0.04 -15.89
N GLY A 465 -9.09 -0.13 -17.19
CA GLY A 465 -8.35 0.59 -18.21
C GLY A 465 -6.96 -0.03 -18.50
N PRO A 466 -6.32 0.40 -19.60
CA PRO A 466 -6.68 1.57 -20.41
C PRO A 466 -7.88 1.34 -21.32
N ASN A 467 -8.41 2.41 -21.86
CA ASN A 467 -9.35 2.41 -22.98
C ASN A 467 -8.62 2.44 -24.34
N ILE A 468 -9.37 2.19 -25.42
CA ILE A 468 -8.95 2.59 -26.77
C ILE A 468 -9.55 3.97 -27.05
N CYS A 469 -8.70 4.99 -27.00
CA CYS A 469 -9.08 6.40 -26.86
C CYS A 469 -9.45 7.12 -28.17
N LEU A 470 -9.00 6.63 -29.32
CA LEU A 470 -9.08 7.36 -30.59
C LEU A 470 -9.68 6.51 -31.69
N ASN A 471 -10.68 7.05 -32.40
CA ASN A 471 -11.33 6.41 -33.55
C ASN A 471 -11.70 4.95 -33.25
N ALA A 472 -12.34 4.70 -32.11
CA ALA A 472 -12.50 3.35 -31.58
C ALA A 472 -13.85 2.70 -31.89
N GLY A 473 -14.81 3.43 -32.46
CA GLY A 473 -16.12 2.90 -32.88
C GLY A 473 -17.31 3.50 -32.14
N HIS A 474 -17.11 4.09 -30.95
CA HIS A 474 -18.14 4.83 -30.22
C HIS A 474 -18.23 6.30 -30.70
N THR A 475 -17.10 7.01 -30.71
CA THR A 475 -16.96 8.34 -31.33
C THR A 475 -15.68 8.44 -32.16
N SER A 476 -15.59 9.47 -33.01
CA SER A 476 -14.40 9.76 -33.83
C SER A 476 -13.40 10.72 -33.16
N SER A 477 -13.74 11.30 -32.00
CA SER A 477 -12.86 12.18 -31.23
C SER A 477 -12.08 11.42 -30.17
N LEU A 478 -11.18 12.11 -29.46
CA LEU A 478 -10.61 11.59 -28.22
C LEU A 478 -11.76 11.29 -27.26
N HIS A 479 -11.86 10.02 -26.86
CA HIS A 479 -12.90 9.54 -25.97
C HIS A 479 -12.42 8.30 -25.24
N CYS A 480 -11.83 8.49 -24.07
CA CYS A 480 -11.49 7.39 -23.17
C CYS A 480 -11.93 7.69 -21.76
N LYS A 481 -13.06 7.08 -21.41
CA LYS A 481 -13.68 7.16 -20.10
C LYS A 481 -13.41 5.84 -19.40
N THR A 482 -12.80 5.83 -18.23
CA THR A 482 -12.28 4.55 -17.70
C THR A 482 -13.25 3.84 -16.79
N PHE A 483 -13.74 4.52 -15.77
CA PHE A 483 -14.45 3.98 -14.64
C PHE A 483 -15.62 4.89 -14.29
N PHE A 484 -16.86 4.41 -14.46
CA PHE A 484 -18.03 5.21 -14.14
C PHE A 484 -19.15 4.41 -13.44
N LEU A 485 -19.45 4.81 -12.22
CA LEU A 485 -20.53 4.22 -11.41
C LEU A 485 -21.70 5.19 -11.30
N LYS A 486 -22.81 4.91 -11.99
CA LYS A 486 -23.96 5.83 -12.06
C LYS A 486 -25.31 5.18 -12.44
N PRO A 487 -26.39 5.43 -11.68
CA PRO A 487 -26.39 5.72 -10.25
C PRO A 487 -25.83 4.54 -9.44
N ALA A 488 -25.09 4.82 -8.36
CA ALA A 488 -24.61 3.79 -7.44
C ALA A 488 -24.98 4.11 -5.99
N SER A 489 -25.64 3.19 -5.27
CA SER A 489 -26.01 3.43 -3.86
C SER A 489 -25.43 2.34 -2.97
N SER A 490 -24.79 2.68 -1.85
CA SER A 490 -24.06 1.68 -1.04
C SER A 490 -22.96 0.99 -1.87
N VAL A 491 -21.90 1.71 -2.22
CA VAL A 491 -20.83 1.18 -3.07
C VAL A 491 -19.48 1.23 -2.39
N THR A 492 -18.68 0.19 -2.60
CA THR A 492 -17.27 0.13 -2.18
C THR A 492 -16.37 0.01 -3.39
N VAL A 493 -15.33 0.83 -3.46
CA VAL A 493 -14.28 0.75 -4.49
C VAL A 493 -12.93 0.70 -3.77
N ALA A 494 -12.29 -0.47 -3.76
CA ALA A 494 -11.14 -0.72 -2.90
C ALA A 494 -9.98 -1.42 -3.61
N HIS A 495 -8.74 -0.96 -3.41
CA HIS A 495 -7.54 -1.67 -3.89
C HIS A 495 -7.49 -1.91 -5.41
N ASN A 496 -8.08 -1.03 -6.21
CA ASN A 496 -8.04 -1.15 -7.67
C ASN A 496 -6.90 -0.34 -8.28
N LEU A 497 -6.40 -0.80 -9.43
CA LEU A 497 -5.62 0.01 -10.36
C LEU A 497 -6.56 0.54 -11.45
N SER A 498 -6.76 1.85 -11.50
CA SER A 498 -7.42 2.52 -12.62
C SER A 498 -6.38 3.35 -13.38
N GLN A 499 -6.35 3.29 -14.70
CA GLN A 499 -5.22 3.86 -15.42
C GLN A 499 -5.53 4.29 -16.86
N HIS A 500 -4.71 5.23 -17.34
CA HIS A 500 -4.56 5.65 -18.73
C HIS A 500 -5.89 5.99 -19.39
N GLY A 501 -6.38 7.17 -19.04
CA GLY A 501 -7.62 7.69 -19.60
C GLY A 501 -7.62 9.21 -19.67
N GLU A 502 -8.56 9.74 -20.42
CA GLU A 502 -8.77 11.17 -20.47
C GLU A 502 -9.59 11.62 -19.25
N GLN A 503 -10.72 10.96 -19.03
CA GLN A 503 -11.68 11.29 -17.98
C GLN A 503 -12.19 10.04 -17.28
N ARG A 504 -13.00 10.24 -16.23
CA ARG A 504 -13.62 9.18 -15.46
C ARG A 504 -12.62 8.18 -14.90
N GLY A 505 -11.53 8.63 -14.29
CA GLY A 505 -10.57 7.69 -13.69
C GLY A 505 -11.12 6.91 -12.51
N LEU A 506 -11.94 7.56 -11.67
CA LEU A 506 -12.81 6.91 -10.69
C LEU A 506 -13.98 7.84 -10.42
N ASN A 507 -15.03 7.71 -11.23
CA ASN A 507 -16.23 8.53 -11.11
C ASN A 507 -17.37 7.77 -10.46
N ILE A 508 -18.01 8.40 -9.49
CA ILE A 508 -19.18 7.85 -8.80
C ILE A 508 -20.25 8.93 -8.67
N SER A 509 -21.46 8.61 -9.10
CA SER A 509 -22.64 9.43 -8.84
C SER A 509 -23.58 8.64 -7.94
N VAL A 510 -23.66 9.06 -6.67
CA VAL A 510 -24.33 8.22 -5.66
C VAL A 510 -25.83 8.44 -5.61
N GLY A 511 -26.55 7.36 -5.31
CA GLY A 511 -28.00 7.36 -5.11
C GLY A 511 -28.72 6.44 -6.09
N ILE A 512 -29.95 6.80 -6.46
CA ILE A 512 -30.82 5.98 -7.31
C ILE A 512 -31.36 6.78 -8.49
N ALA A 513 -31.78 6.09 -9.56
CA ALA A 513 -32.45 6.74 -10.68
C ALA A 513 -33.77 7.39 -10.23
N LEU A 514 -34.08 8.58 -10.78
CA LEU A 514 -35.27 9.38 -10.43
C LEU A 514 -35.44 9.56 -8.91
N PRO A 515 -34.42 10.12 -8.22
CA PRO A 515 -34.40 10.12 -6.77
C PRO A 515 -35.44 11.08 -6.17
N PRO A 516 -36.17 10.69 -5.11
CA PRO A 516 -37.00 11.62 -4.36
C PRO A 516 -36.15 12.64 -3.59
N ALA A 517 -36.75 13.75 -3.18
CA ALA A 517 -36.11 14.71 -2.28
C ALA A 517 -35.67 14.01 -0.98
N GLY A 518 -34.47 14.34 -0.51
CA GLY A 518 -33.87 13.70 0.68
C GLY A 518 -33.29 12.31 0.45
N ASN A 519 -33.28 11.78 -0.79
CA ASN A 519 -32.54 10.57 -1.10
C ASN A 519 -31.05 10.69 -0.71
N THR A 520 -30.47 9.64 -0.17
CA THR A 520 -29.06 9.61 0.23
C THR A 520 -28.36 8.40 -0.38
N GLY A 521 -27.06 8.54 -0.66
CA GLY A 521 -26.20 7.45 -1.12
C GLY A 521 -24.92 7.42 -0.31
N GLN A 522 -24.35 6.23 -0.11
CA GLN A 522 -23.06 6.05 0.54
C GLN A 522 -22.04 5.42 -0.41
N ALA A 523 -20.81 5.92 -0.40
CA ALA A 523 -19.68 5.36 -1.11
C ALA A 523 -18.43 5.29 -0.23
N ASP A 524 -17.80 4.12 -0.15
CA ASP A 524 -16.54 3.91 0.54
C ASP A 524 -15.44 3.62 -0.50
N ILE A 525 -14.53 4.58 -0.73
CA ILE A 525 -13.49 4.55 -1.76
C ILE A 525 -12.13 4.57 -1.08
N PHE A 526 -11.38 3.47 -1.12
CA PHE A 526 -10.08 3.44 -0.44
C PHE A 526 -8.98 2.64 -1.11
N ASN A 527 -7.74 3.04 -0.86
CA ASN A 527 -6.54 2.33 -1.29
C ASN A 527 -6.44 2.05 -2.80
N ASN A 528 -7.09 2.86 -3.65
CA ASN A 528 -7.00 2.73 -5.11
C ASN A 528 -5.78 3.48 -5.65
N VAL A 529 -5.20 2.97 -6.74
CA VAL A 529 -4.15 3.63 -7.52
C VAL A 529 -4.76 4.12 -8.82
N LEU A 530 -4.61 5.41 -9.10
CA LEU A 530 -5.07 6.07 -10.30
C LEU A 530 -3.86 6.61 -11.06
N TYR A 531 -3.66 6.20 -12.30
CA TYR A 531 -2.46 6.56 -13.05
C TYR A 531 -2.78 7.13 -14.43
N ASP A 532 -2.11 8.23 -14.80
CA ASP A 532 -2.16 8.84 -16.14
C ASP A 532 -3.58 9.26 -16.59
N PHE A 533 -4.26 10.03 -15.73
CA PHE A 533 -5.50 10.73 -16.09
C PHE A 533 -5.25 12.22 -16.35
N ILE A 534 -5.72 12.71 -17.50
CA ILE A 534 -5.38 14.07 -17.97
C ILE A 534 -6.48 15.11 -17.88
N ALA A 535 -7.76 14.78 -17.71
CA ALA A 535 -8.81 15.79 -17.54
C ALA A 535 -9.70 15.57 -16.32
N GLU A 536 -9.91 14.31 -15.90
CA GLU A 536 -10.75 13.99 -14.75
C GLU A 536 -10.31 12.68 -14.09
N THR A 537 -9.38 12.79 -13.13
CA THR A 537 -8.84 11.64 -12.40
C THR A 537 -9.89 10.96 -11.53
N GLY A 538 -10.76 11.72 -10.86
CA GLY A 538 -11.87 11.17 -10.11
C GLY A 538 -12.95 12.20 -9.87
N LEU A 539 -14.19 11.76 -9.68
CA LEU A 539 -15.34 12.64 -9.49
C LEU A 539 -16.38 12.01 -8.56
N ILE A 540 -16.95 12.84 -7.70
CA ILE A 540 -18.12 12.52 -6.90
C ILE A 540 -19.26 13.48 -7.30
N SER A 541 -20.42 12.90 -7.60
CA SER A 541 -21.63 13.66 -7.93
C SER A 541 -22.78 13.37 -6.98
N ASN A 542 -23.56 14.41 -6.68
CA ASN A 542 -24.84 14.35 -5.97
C ASN A 542 -26.05 14.25 -6.93
N GLN A 543 -25.85 13.96 -8.21
CA GLN A 543 -26.93 13.99 -9.21
C GLN A 543 -28.11 13.07 -8.84
N PHE A 544 -27.81 11.95 -8.18
CA PHE A 544 -28.79 10.93 -7.81
C PHE A 544 -29.12 10.88 -6.31
N GLY A 545 -28.56 11.76 -5.49
CA GLY A 545 -28.81 11.78 -4.04
C GLY A 545 -27.78 12.58 -3.27
N SER A 546 -28.13 12.91 -2.01
CA SER A 546 -27.18 13.47 -1.06
C SER A 546 -26.05 12.48 -0.78
N VAL A 547 -24.81 12.94 -0.92
CA VAL A 547 -23.62 12.10 -0.89
C VAL A 547 -23.07 11.94 0.51
N TYR A 548 -22.79 10.71 0.91
CA TYR A 548 -21.94 10.37 2.04
C TYR A 548 -20.75 9.55 1.52
N ALA A 549 -19.56 10.15 1.43
CA ALA A 549 -18.41 9.47 0.84
C ALA A 549 -17.20 9.43 1.78
N ASN A 550 -16.63 8.23 1.98
CA ASN A 550 -15.35 8.04 2.65
C ASN A 550 -14.28 7.80 1.57
N TRP A 551 -13.40 8.77 1.31
CA TRP A 551 -12.36 8.69 0.28
C TRP A 551 -10.97 8.66 0.93
N MET A 552 -10.31 7.50 1.00
CA MET A 552 -9.18 7.29 1.91
C MET A 552 -8.00 6.55 1.30
N GLY A 553 -6.75 6.95 1.61
CA GLY A 553 -5.57 6.17 1.23
C GLY A 553 -5.35 5.99 -0.28
N ASN A 554 -6.08 6.72 -1.13
CA ASN A 554 -5.98 6.60 -2.59
C ASN A 554 -4.76 7.38 -3.11
N VAL A 555 -4.16 6.88 -4.18
CA VAL A 555 -3.01 7.48 -4.85
C VAL A 555 -3.41 7.92 -6.25
N ALA A 556 -3.16 9.17 -6.61
CA ALA A 556 -3.08 9.59 -8.01
C ALA A 556 -1.62 9.77 -8.41
N LEU A 557 -1.27 9.29 -9.60
CA LEU A 557 0.04 9.39 -10.22
C LEU A 557 -0.12 10.12 -11.56
N ARG A 558 0.78 11.07 -11.84
CA ARG A 558 0.85 11.72 -13.15
C ARG A 558 1.51 10.76 -14.13
N GLY A 559 0.93 10.60 -15.32
CA GLY A 559 1.59 9.95 -16.44
C GLY A 559 2.21 10.94 -17.43
N PRO A 560 2.74 10.46 -18.56
CA PRO A 560 3.47 11.25 -19.56
C PRO A 560 2.61 12.34 -20.23
N LYS A 561 1.29 12.14 -20.31
CA LYS A 561 0.36 13.06 -21.00
C LYS A 561 -0.12 14.22 -20.14
N TYR A 562 0.25 14.26 -18.85
CA TYR A 562 -0.18 15.29 -17.93
C TYR A 562 0.30 16.69 -18.36
N ASN A 563 -0.60 17.67 -18.40
CA ASN A 563 -0.28 19.09 -18.52
C ASN A 563 -0.70 19.86 -17.25
N ALA A 564 0.09 20.85 -16.85
CA ALA A 564 -0.19 21.68 -15.68
C ALA A 564 -1.46 22.54 -15.83
N SER A 565 -1.87 22.84 -17.07
CA SER A 565 -3.14 23.52 -17.36
C SER A 565 -4.37 22.66 -17.12
N ASP A 566 -4.20 21.34 -16.98
CA ASP A 566 -5.31 20.42 -16.89
C ASP A 566 -5.92 20.43 -15.49
N GLY A 567 -7.26 20.53 -15.43
CA GLY A 567 -8.04 20.58 -14.19
C GLY A 567 -8.15 19.24 -13.47
N ASN A 568 -7.02 18.61 -13.15
CA ASN A 568 -6.98 17.27 -12.55
C ASN A 568 -6.99 17.34 -11.02
N TYR A 569 -8.17 17.13 -10.45
CA TYR A 569 -8.34 16.87 -9.03
C TYR A 569 -8.36 15.36 -8.80
N LEU A 570 -7.82 14.91 -7.68
CA LEU A 570 -8.03 13.52 -7.26
C LEU A 570 -9.52 13.27 -7.01
N ILE A 571 -10.24 14.28 -6.49
CA ILE A 571 -11.69 14.27 -6.30
C ILE A 571 -12.30 15.55 -6.88
N GLY A 572 -12.96 15.48 -8.03
CA GLY A 572 -13.82 16.55 -8.53
C GLY A 572 -15.21 16.48 -7.91
N LEU A 573 -15.73 17.59 -7.38
CA LEU A 573 -17.11 17.70 -6.93
C LEU A 573 -17.99 18.22 -8.06
N TYR A 574 -19.09 17.50 -8.33
CA TYR A 574 -20.04 17.84 -9.38
C TYR A 574 -21.46 17.92 -8.84
N SER A 575 -21.99 19.15 -8.74
CA SER A 575 -23.33 19.45 -8.23
C SER A 575 -24.33 19.90 -9.28
N ASN A 576 -23.95 19.92 -10.56
CA ASN A 576 -24.82 20.36 -11.64
C ASN A 576 -25.77 19.23 -12.10
N GLY A 577 -26.96 19.58 -12.56
CA GLY A 577 -27.92 18.62 -13.11
C GLY A 577 -28.63 17.71 -12.09
N ALA A 578 -28.51 17.99 -10.79
CA ALA A 578 -29.31 17.30 -9.77
C ALA A 578 -30.81 17.60 -9.96
N GLN A 579 -31.64 16.56 -9.88
CA GLN A 579 -33.11 16.71 -10.02
C GLN A 579 -33.79 17.29 -8.77
N GLN A 580 -33.09 17.26 -7.63
CA GLN A 580 -33.57 17.68 -6.31
C GLN A 580 -32.43 18.39 -5.55
N PRO A 581 -32.73 19.13 -4.47
CA PRO A 581 -31.72 19.75 -3.63
C PRO A 581 -30.97 18.68 -2.81
N PHE A 582 -29.83 18.24 -3.34
CA PHE A 582 -28.93 17.28 -2.70
C PHE A 582 -27.62 17.93 -2.25
N GLY A 583 -27.01 17.39 -1.20
CA GLY A 583 -25.75 17.89 -0.63
C GLY A 583 -24.63 16.86 -0.61
N PHE A 584 -23.53 17.22 0.05
CA PHE A 584 -22.36 16.37 0.24
C PHE A 584 -21.92 16.33 1.71
N ALA A 585 -21.50 15.16 2.17
CA ALA A 585 -20.66 14.94 3.33
C ALA A 585 -19.52 14.02 2.90
N ILE A 586 -18.29 14.54 2.90
CA ILE A 586 -17.14 13.78 2.41
C ILE A 586 -16.10 13.71 3.53
N TYR A 587 -15.76 12.49 3.94
CA TYR A 587 -14.56 12.22 4.71
C TYR A 587 -13.40 11.94 3.75
N SER A 588 -12.32 12.71 3.84
CA SER A 588 -11.12 12.52 3.03
C SER A 588 -9.88 12.47 3.91
N ASN A 589 -9.11 11.38 3.85
CA ASN A 589 -7.92 11.20 4.68
C ASN A 589 -6.85 10.30 4.02
N GLY A 590 -5.57 10.59 4.24
CA GLY A 590 -4.48 9.70 3.82
C GLY A 590 -4.26 9.59 2.31
N ASN A 591 -4.93 10.39 1.48
CA ASN A 591 -4.80 10.34 0.02
C ASN A 591 -3.55 11.10 -0.47
N VAL A 592 -2.99 10.68 -1.60
CA VAL A 592 -1.81 11.31 -2.21
C VAL A 592 -2.06 11.72 -3.66
N THR A 593 -1.63 12.93 -4.01
CA THR A 593 -1.66 13.45 -5.38
C THR A 593 -0.42 14.33 -5.66
N PRO A 594 0.15 14.30 -6.88
CA PRO A 594 1.36 15.05 -7.24
C PRO A 594 1.14 16.55 -7.47
N ARG A 595 -0.03 17.10 -7.12
CA ARG A 595 -0.32 18.52 -7.31
C ARG A 595 0.17 19.34 -6.12
N THR A 596 1.11 20.26 -6.37
CA THR A 596 1.43 21.36 -5.46
C THR A 596 0.37 22.45 -5.56
N ARG A 597 -0.07 23.05 -4.44
CA ARG A 597 -1.02 24.17 -4.49
C ARG A 597 -0.37 25.36 -5.20
N ILE A 598 -0.97 25.87 -6.28
CA ILE A 598 -0.63 27.19 -6.79
C ILE A 598 -1.16 28.22 -5.79
N ALA A 599 -0.24 28.90 -5.09
CA ALA A 599 -0.58 30.04 -4.26
C ALA A 599 -1.28 31.10 -5.12
N GLY A 600 -2.46 31.56 -4.67
CA GLY A 600 -3.20 32.64 -5.32
C GLY A 600 -4.49 32.25 -6.03
N GLN A 601 -4.76 30.97 -6.26
CA GLN A 601 -6.02 30.58 -6.94
C GLN A 601 -7.25 30.60 -6.00
N PHE A 602 -7.06 30.47 -4.68
CA PHE A 602 -8.17 30.40 -3.69
C PHE A 602 -7.83 30.93 -2.27
N GLY A 603 -6.92 31.90 -2.14
CA GLY A 603 -6.81 32.72 -0.92
C GLY A 603 -6.36 32.08 0.41
N SER A 604 -5.75 30.88 0.43
CA SER A 604 -5.16 30.34 1.67
C SER A 604 -3.84 29.58 1.45
N THR A 605 -2.82 29.95 2.25
CA THR A 605 -1.55 29.23 2.41
C THR A 605 -1.74 28.15 3.47
N ILE A 606 -1.96 26.91 3.06
CA ILE A 606 -1.98 25.76 3.98
C ILE A 606 -0.98 24.73 3.46
N THR A 607 0.04 24.44 4.27
CA THR A 607 0.98 23.33 4.12
C THR A 607 0.42 22.11 4.84
N ASP A 608 -0.58 21.46 4.24
CA ASP A 608 -1.02 20.12 4.64
C ASP A 608 -1.26 19.31 3.35
N PRO A 609 -0.56 18.17 3.14
CA PRO A 609 -0.75 17.31 1.99
C PRO A 609 -2.15 16.66 1.92
N TYR A 610 -2.95 16.68 2.99
CA TYR A 610 -4.26 16.03 3.05
C TYR A 610 -5.45 16.97 2.89
N LEU A 611 -5.24 18.29 2.99
CA LEU A 611 -6.25 19.29 2.65
C LEU A 611 -6.11 19.67 1.17
N ASN A 612 -7.15 19.40 0.37
CA ASN A 612 -7.35 19.91 -1.00
C ASN A 612 -6.80 19.07 -2.18
N SER A 613 -6.80 17.74 -2.07
CA SER A 613 -6.79 16.85 -3.26
C SER A 613 -8.11 16.90 -4.05
N ALA A 614 -9.12 17.57 -3.48
CA ALA A 614 -10.41 17.81 -4.08
C ALA A 614 -10.48 19.15 -4.83
N GLY A 615 -11.40 19.25 -5.78
CA GLY A 615 -11.73 20.48 -6.49
C GLY A 615 -13.11 20.51 -7.08
N PHE A 616 -13.38 21.53 -7.87
CA PHE A 616 -14.62 21.70 -8.60
C PHE A 616 -14.37 21.54 -10.09
N ILE A 617 -15.22 20.78 -10.77
CA ILE A 617 -15.20 20.69 -12.23
C ILE A 617 -15.41 22.08 -12.83
N ALA A 618 -14.79 22.38 -13.97
CA ALA A 618 -14.65 23.73 -14.53
C ALA A 618 -15.95 24.56 -14.64
N HIS A 619 -17.11 23.89 -14.74
CA HIS A 619 -18.42 24.53 -14.87
C HIS A 619 -19.25 24.53 -13.57
N VAL A 620 -18.67 24.10 -12.46
CA VAL A 620 -19.32 24.06 -11.14
C VAL A 620 -18.94 25.30 -10.34
N VAL A 621 -19.95 26.01 -9.86
CA VAL A 621 -19.75 27.16 -8.95
C VAL A 621 -19.59 26.62 -7.53
N PRO A 622 -18.51 26.95 -6.78
CA PRO A 622 -18.28 26.39 -5.45
C PRO A 622 -19.45 26.56 -4.47
N SER A 623 -20.18 27.68 -4.54
CA SER A 623 -21.32 27.96 -3.65
C SER A 623 -22.54 27.06 -3.88
N THR A 624 -22.63 26.37 -5.03
CA THR A 624 -23.73 25.42 -5.31
C THR A 624 -23.43 24.01 -4.79
N VAL A 625 -22.21 23.76 -4.32
CA VAL A 625 -21.84 22.52 -3.62
C VAL A 625 -22.18 22.71 -2.15
N CYS A 626 -23.34 22.23 -1.73
CA CYS A 626 -23.83 22.37 -0.36
C CYS A 626 -23.59 21.11 0.47
N GLY A 627 -23.53 21.28 1.79
CA GLY A 627 -23.42 20.21 2.76
C GLY A 627 -24.74 19.47 2.96
N VAL A 628 -24.78 18.61 3.98
CA VAL A 628 -25.99 17.89 4.41
C VAL A 628 -26.24 18.05 5.90
N THR A 629 -27.52 18.09 6.27
CA THR A 629 -28.00 17.95 7.65
C THR A 629 -27.85 16.50 8.14
N PRO A 630 -27.98 16.24 9.47
CA PRO A 630 -28.03 14.87 10.00
C PRO A 630 -29.16 14.00 9.41
N ALA A 631 -30.21 14.62 8.87
CA ALA A 631 -31.32 13.92 8.23
C ALA A 631 -31.10 13.67 6.72
N GLY A 632 -29.95 14.06 6.15
CA GLY A 632 -29.65 13.87 4.72
C GLY A 632 -30.19 14.96 3.79
N LEU A 633 -30.85 15.98 4.33
CA LEU A 633 -31.31 17.15 3.55
C LEU A 633 -30.15 18.09 3.24
N GLN A 634 -30.18 18.75 2.09
CA GLN A 634 -29.20 19.75 1.69
C GLN A 634 -29.10 20.89 2.73
N ASP A 635 -27.87 21.30 3.04
CA ASP A 635 -27.54 22.41 3.94
C ASP A 635 -26.45 23.27 3.32
N CYS A 636 -26.82 24.43 2.79
CA CYS A 636 -25.88 25.37 2.16
C CYS A 636 -25.16 26.29 3.16
N SER A 637 -25.43 26.19 4.48
CA SER A 637 -24.63 26.87 5.50
C SER A 637 -23.19 26.34 5.54
N ARG A 638 -23.00 25.08 5.11
CA ARG A 638 -21.71 24.47 4.78
C ARG A 638 -21.65 24.33 3.27
N ASN A 639 -20.73 25.01 2.60
CA ASN A 639 -20.64 24.94 1.14
C ASN A 639 -19.19 24.96 0.63
N GLY A 640 -19.04 24.73 -0.68
CA GLY A 640 -17.73 24.61 -1.32
C GLY A 640 -16.92 23.49 -0.67
N PHE A 641 -15.67 23.78 -0.31
CA PHE A 641 -14.77 22.78 0.30
C PHE A 641 -15.11 22.45 1.76
N ALA A 642 -15.98 23.22 2.44
CA ALA A 642 -16.35 22.96 3.83
C ALA A 642 -17.19 21.68 4.02
N VAL A 643 -17.65 21.08 2.91
CA VAL A 643 -18.33 19.77 2.89
C VAL A 643 -17.35 18.60 3.06
N ILE A 644 -16.06 18.85 2.87
CA ILE A 644 -14.97 17.88 3.01
C ILE A 644 -14.35 18.03 4.40
N GLN A 645 -14.19 16.92 5.10
CA GLN A 645 -13.60 16.86 6.44
C GLN A 645 -12.61 15.69 6.54
N ASN A 646 -11.68 15.78 7.48
CA ASN A 646 -10.69 14.74 7.77
C ASN A 646 -10.76 14.24 9.22
N THR A 647 -11.79 14.61 9.97
CA THR A 647 -11.90 14.34 11.41
C THR A 647 -12.59 13.01 11.74
N ALA A 648 -13.63 12.63 10.98
CA ALA A 648 -14.38 11.40 11.22
C ALA A 648 -15.04 10.90 9.94
N TYR A 649 -15.17 9.57 9.85
CA TYR A 649 -15.92 8.92 8.78
C TYR A 649 -17.35 9.46 8.70
N VAL A 650 -17.88 9.47 7.49
CA VAL A 650 -19.27 9.84 7.22
C VAL A 650 -20.10 8.58 7.03
N LEU A 651 -21.30 8.60 7.60
CA LEU A 651 -22.31 7.56 7.45
C LEU A 651 -23.60 8.23 7.00
N ARG A 652 -24.28 7.65 6.01
CA ARG A 652 -25.60 8.14 5.62
C ARG A 652 -26.61 7.93 6.77
N PRO A 653 -27.72 8.69 6.81
CA PRO A 653 -28.77 8.48 7.81
C PRO A 653 -29.25 7.02 7.79
N GLY A 654 -29.36 6.41 8.98
CA GLY A 654 -29.79 5.03 9.14
C GLY A 654 -28.69 3.97 8.97
N ALA A 655 -27.47 4.32 8.55
CA ALA A 655 -26.35 3.39 8.59
C ALA A 655 -25.82 3.23 10.04
N SER A 656 -25.68 2.00 10.51
CA SER A 656 -25.27 1.68 11.88
C SER A 656 -23.75 1.52 12.06
N ALA A 657 -23.02 1.21 10.98
CA ALA A 657 -21.58 0.98 11.01
C ALA A 657 -20.94 1.13 9.61
N GLN A 658 -19.60 1.16 9.56
CA GLN A 658 -18.83 1.03 8.32
C GLN A 658 -18.97 -0.38 7.72
N THR A 659 -18.79 -0.50 6.41
CA THR A 659 -18.84 -1.81 5.73
C THR A 659 -17.47 -2.46 5.54
N PHE A 660 -16.41 -1.71 5.84
CA PHE A 660 -15.02 -2.13 5.88
C PHE A 660 -14.47 -2.01 7.31
N TYR A 661 -13.40 -2.75 7.61
CA TYR A 661 -12.67 -2.64 8.87
C TYR A 661 -11.58 -1.58 8.76
N PRO A 662 -11.30 -0.81 9.85
CA PRO A 662 -10.26 0.22 9.83
C PRO A 662 -8.87 -0.28 9.40
N TRP A 663 -8.51 -1.52 9.74
CA TRP A 663 -7.22 -2.13 9.37
C TRP A 663 -7.08 -2.38 7.87
N GLN A 664 -8.18 -2.37 7.10
CA GLN A 664 -8.15 -2.52 5.65
C GLN A 664 -7.67 -1.25 4.93
N VAL A 665 -7.65 -0.11 5.63
CA VAL A 665 -7.17 1.17 5.09
C VAL A 665 -5.71 1.36 5.51
N THR A 666 -4.82 1.46 4.52
CA THR A 666 -3.38 1.54 4.74
C THR A 666 -2.87 2.93 4.40
N THR A 667 -1.56 3.17 4.58
CA THR A 667 -0.96 4.37 3.97
C THR A 667 -1.07 4.28 2.45
N ALA A 668 -1.12 5.42 1.77
CA ALA A 668 -1.20 5.47 0.32
C ALA A 668 0.00 4.78 -0.37
N GLU A 669 1.20 4.88 0.22
CA GLU A 669 2.38 4.17 -0.26
C GLU A 669 2.20 2.64 -0.18
N GLN A 670 1.68 2.15 0.94
CA GLN A 670 1.43 0.72 1.11
C GLN A 670 0.27 0.24 0.23
N ALA A 671 -0.78 1.04 0.10
CA ALA A 671 -1.89 0.76 -0.82
C ALA A 671 -1.37 0.54 -2.25
N MET A 672 -0.46 1.40 -2.71
CA MET A 672 0.17 1.24 -4.02
C MET A 672 0.99 -0.05 -4.12
N ARG A 673 1.74 -0.45 -3.08
CA ARG A 673 2.44 -1.74 -3.08
C ARG A 673 1.48 -2.92 -3.19
N ASP A 674 0.38 -2.88 -2.43
CA ASP A 674 -0.61 -3.95 -2.40
C ASP A 674 -1.32 -4.07 -3.76
N VAL A 675 -1.81 -2.95 -4.30
CA VAL A 675 -2.47 -2.91 -5.62
C VAL A 675 -1.55 -3.45 -6.72
N LEU A 676 -0.29 -3.00 -6.75
CA LEU A 676 0.67 -3.45 -7.76
C LEU A 676 1.14 -4.89 -7.56
N ALA A 677 0.86 -5.51 -6.43
CA ALA A 677 1.15 -6.92 -6.19
C ALA A 677 -0.03 -7.81 -6.58
N PHE A 678 -1.26 -7.40 -6.24
CA PHE A 678 -2.40 -8.30 -6.21
C PHE A 678 -3.55 -7.94 -7.16
N ALA A 679 -3.69 -6.69 -7.63
CA ALA A 679 -4.86 -6.32 -8.44
C ALA A 679 -4.90 -6.98 -9.82
N GLY A 680 -6.09 -7.25 -10.35
CA GLY A 680 -6.33 -7.84 -11.67
C GLY A 680 -6.51 -9.36 -11.63
N ALA A 681 -6.78 -9.95 -12.79
CA ALA A 681 -6.97 -11.39 -12.94
C ALA A 681 -5.63 -12.13 -12.79
N ASP A 682 -5.30 -12.51 -11.55
CA ASP A 682 -3.97 -12.99 -11.21
C ASP A 682 -3.89 -14.46 -10.79
N MET A 683 -5.03 -15.15 -10.56
CA MET A 683 -5.10 -16.55 -10.14
C MET A 683 -5.87 -17.43 -11.13
N CYS A 684 -5.38 -18.66 -11.24
CA CYS A 684 -5.92 -19.77 -12.02
C CYS A 684 -5.77 -21.07 -11.21
N ARG A 685 -6.35 -22.16 -11.70
CA ARG A 685 -6.52 -23.41 -10.94
C ARG A 685 -5.22 -23.96 -10.38
N ASP A 686 -4.15 -23.83 -11.17
CA ASP A 686 -2.85 -24.40 -10.84
C ASP A 686 -1.86 -23.35 -10.29
N GLY A 687 -2.34 -22.14 -9.96
CA GLY A 687 -1.58 -21.07 -9.31
C GLY A 687 -1.69 -19.69 -9.99
N PRO A 688 -0.75 -18.77 -9.72
CA PRO A 688 -0.75 -17.45 -10.33
C PRO A 688 -0.69 -17.51 -11.86
N CYS A 689 -1.49 -16.69 -12.54
CA CYS A 689 -1.61 -16.69 -14.00
C CYS A 689 -1.82 -15.28 -14.59
N ARG A 690 -1.29 -14.24 -13.94
CA ARG A 690 -1.30 -12.87 -14.48
C ARG A 690 -0.76 -12.86 -15.91
N ASP A 691 -1.51 -12.26 -16.83
CA ASP A 691 -1.13 -12.25 -18.24
C ASP A 691 -0.16 -11.09 -18.58
N ASN A 692 0.37 -11.11 -19.80
CA ASN A 692 1.35 -10.14 -20.28
C ASN A 692 0.84 -8.69 -20.27
N VAL A 693 -0.45 -8.46 -20.51
CA VAL A 693 -1.04 -7.12 -20.59
C VAL A 693 -1.19 -6.53 -19.19
N ASP A 694 -1.75 -7.31 -18.25
CA ASP A 694 -1.85 -6.90 -16.85
C ASP A 694 -0.47 -6.65 -16.22
N ALA A 695 0.49 -7.54 -16.49
CA ALA A 695 1.86 -7.41 -16.01
C ALA A 695 2.54 -6.14 -16.56
N MET A 696 2.35 -5.88 -17.86
CA MET A 696 2.88 -4.70 -18.53
C MET A 696 2.35 -3.41 -17.89
N TYR A 697 1.05 -3.32 -17.61
CA TYR A 697 0.46 -2.13 -16.99
C TYR A 697 0.85 -1.93 -15.52
N ILE A 698 0.98 -3.02 -14.76
CA ILE A 698 1.56 -2.92 -13.41
C ILE A 698 2.99 -2.40 -13.47
N ASP A 699 3.79 -2.87 -14.44
CA ASP A 699 5.17 -2.43 -14.60
C ASP A 699 5.26 -0.98 -15.08
N ASP A 700 4.34 -0.53 -15.94
CA ASP A 700 4.22 0.87 -16.35
C ASP A 700 4.07 1.78 -15.12
N VAL A 701 3.16 1.46 -14.20
CA VAL A 701 3.03 2.21 -12.95
C VAL A 701 4.33 2.18 -12.14
N ARG A 702 4.94 1.01 -11.94
CA ARG A 702 6.18 0.85 -11.15
C ARG A 702 7.35 1.67 -11.70
N THR A 703 7.41 1.76 -13.02
CA THR A 703 8.52 2.36 -13.76
C THR A 703 8.21 3.78 -14.23
N CYS A 704 6.99 4.27 -13.99
CA CYS A 704 6.51 5.57 -14.43
C CYS A 704 6.61 5.76 -15.95
N ASP A 705 6.14 4.78 -16.73
CA ASP A 705 6.18 4.78 -18.21
C ASP A 705 7.60 4.67 -18.78
N SER A 706 8.53 4.05 -18.04
CA SER A 706 9.86 3.70 -18.58
C SER A 706 9.99 2.26 -19.07
N ALA A 707 8.97 1.43 -18.87
CA ALA A 707 8.81 0.12 -19.51
C ALA A 707 7.78 0.22 -20.65
N PRO A 708 8.09 -0.36 -21.82
CA PRO A 708 8.14 0.35 -23.09
C PRO A 708 6.94 1.27 -23.39
N TYR A 709 7.14 2.58 -23.19
CA TYR A 709 6.52 3.76 -23.85
C TYR A 709 5.09 3.61 -24.39
N LEU A 710 4.17 3.08 -23.59
CA LEU A 710 2.83 2.74 -24.09
C LEU A 710 2.06 3.99 -24.52
N PHE A 711 2.36 5.17 -23.93
CA PHE A 711 1.58 6.39 -24.16
C PHE A 711 2.38 7.69 -24.31
N GLU A 712 3.72 7.65 -24.42
CA GLU A 712 4.51 8.88 -24.54
C GLU A 712 4.11 9.73 -25.76
N SER A 713 3.95 9.12 -26.94
CA SER A 713 3.76 9.85 -28.20
C SER A 713 2.29 10.09 -28.58
N LYS A 714 1.38 9.16 -28.28
CA LYS A 714 -0.06 9.28 -28.61
C LYS A 714 -0.93 8.36 -27.75
N TRP A 715 -2.23 8.66 -27.70
CA TRP A 715 -3.23 7.73 -27.16
C TRP A 715 -3.42 6.52 -28.09
N PRO A 716 -3.74 5.33 -27.56
CA PRO A 716 -3.86 4.12 -28.37
C PRO A 716 -5.13 4.16 -29.21
N SER A 717 -5.03 3.66 -30.44
CA SER A 717 -6.16 3.48 -31.36
C SER A 717 -6.43 2.01 -31.70
N THR A 718 -5.51 1.12 -31.34
CA THR A 718 -5.63 -0.33 -31.56
C THR A 718 -5.20 -1.11 -30.33
N VAL A 719 -5.66 -2.36 -30.23
CA VAL A 719 -5.22 -3.26 -29.16
C VAL A 719 -3.72 -3.55 -29.25
N ALA A 720 -3.17 -3.64 -30.46
CA ALA A 720 -1.73 -3.87 -30.64
C ALA A 720 -0.88 -2.71 -30.08
N GLU A 721 -1.33 -1.46 -30.26
CA GLU A 721 -0.68 -0.28 -29.67
C GLU A 721 -0.80 -0.26 -28.13
N ALA A 722 -1.86 -0.86 -27.58
CA ALA A 722 -2.09 -0.97 -26.15
C ALA A 722 -1.53 -2.28 -25.52
N GLY A 723 -0.48 -2.86 -26.10
CA GLY A 723 0.19 -4.05 -25.56
C GLY A 723 -0.35 -5.40 -26.03
N GLY A 724 -1.37 -5.42 -26.89
CA GLY A 724 -1.92 -6.63 -27.49
C GLY A 724 -2.96 -7.34 -26.61
N TRP A 725 -3.35 -8.54 -27.01
CA TRP A 725 -4.26 -9.40 -26.25
C TRP A 725 -3.51 -10.23 -25.21
N ALA A 726 -4.22 -10.81 -24.23
CA ALA A 726 -3.60 -11.73 -23.30
C ALA A 726 -3.05 -12.98 -24.01
N GLN A 727 -1.83 -13.34 -23.64
CA GLN A 727 -1.17 -14.59 -23.96
C GLN A 727 -1.55 -15.60 -22.88
N ILE A 728 -2.58 -16.38 -23.16
CA ILE A 728 -3.08 -17.41 -22.26
C ILE A 728 -2.54 -18.77 -22.71
N THR A 729 -1.86 -19.46 -21.81
CA THR A 729 -1.39 -20.82 -22.05
C THR A 729 -2.57 -21.77 -21.90
N PRO A 730 -2.92 -22.57 -22.92
CA PRO A 730 -3.94 -23.60 -22.78
C PRO A 730 -3.51 -24.62 -21.71
N GLY A 731 -4.48 -25.19 -21.01
CA GLY A 731 -4.22 -26.33 -20.14
C GLY A 731 -5.36 -27.34 -20.20
N ALA A 732 -5.12 -28.51 -19.63
CA ALA A 732 -6.06 -29.61 -19.64
C ALA A 732 -7.11 -29.45 -18.53
N ALA A 733 -8.33 -29.92 -18.82
CA ALA A 733 -9.33 -30.20 -17.80
C ALA A 733 -8.81 -31.26 -16.82
N LYS A 734 -9.26 -31.19 -15.56
CA LYS A 734 -9.03 -32.26 -14.58
C LYS A 734 -10.20 -33.23 -14.61
N ALA A 735 -9.97 -34.46 -14.18
CA ALA A 735 -11.05 -35.44 -14.00
C ALA A 735 -11.98 -34.97 -12.88
N ASP A 736 -13.27 -35.07 -13.13
CA ASP A 736 -14.38 -34.79 -12.21
C ASP A 736 -15.49 -35.75 -12.67
N SER A 737 -15.72 -36.79 -11.87
CA SER A 737 -16.46 -37.99 -12.28
C SER A 737 -17.97 -37.83 -12.14
N ASP A 738 -18.45 -36.94 -11.27
CA ASP A 738 -19.88 -36.64 -11.09
C ASP A 738 -20.32 -35.32 -11.75
N ASN A 739 -19.38 -34.55 -12.30
CA ASN A 739 -19.60 -33.30 -13.02
C ASN A 739 -20.18 -32.17 -12.16
N ASP A 740 -19.81 -32.12 -10.89
CA ASP A 740 -20.25 -31.07 -9.99
C ASP A 740 -19.34 -29.83 -9.99
N GLY A 741 -18.25 -29.86 -10.77
CA GLY A 741 -17.34 -28.74 -10.98
C GLY A 741 -16.12 -28.75 -10.08
N MET A 742 -16.02 -29.73 -9.16
CA MET A 742 -14.85 -29.96 -8.33
C MET A 742 -14.03 -31.11 -8.91
N PRO A 743 -12.70 -30.96 -9.07
CA PRO A 743 -11.86 -32.07 -9.55
C PRO A 743 -11.78 -33.21 -8.53
N ASP A 744 -11.81 -34.47 -8.99
CA ASP A 744 -11.74 -35.63 -8.09
C ASP A 744 -10.48 -35.58 -7.19
N GLU A 745 -9.37 -35.08 -7.72
CA GLU A 745 -8.11 -34.98 -6.99
C GLU A 745 -8.14 -33.96 -5.85
N TRP A 746 -9.05 -32.98 -5.94
CA TRP A 746 -9.30 -32.01 -4.88
C TRP A 746 -10.23 -32.65 -3.85
N GLU A 747 -11.35 -33.22 -4.28
CA GLU A 747 -12.34 -33.83 -3.38
C GLU A 747 -11.79 -35.00 -2.56
N ARG A 748 -10.92 -35.84 -3.15
CA ARG A 748 -10.29 -36.95 -2.39
C ARG A 748 -9.43 -36.49 -1.21
N ARG A 749 -9.10 -35.20 -1.11
CA ARG A 749 -8.32 -34.64 -0.01
C ARG A 749 -9.16 -34.38 1.24
N PHE A 750 -10.49 -34.40 1.11
CA PHE A 750 -11.40 -33.90 2.11
C PHE A 750 -12.46 -34.95 2.47
N THR A 751 -12.79 -35.08 3.76
CA THR A 751 -13.76 -36.11 4.20
C THR A 751 -15.22 -35.74 3.95
N ASN A 752 -15.51 -34.48 3.61
CA ASN A 752 -16.88 -33.95 3.45
C ASN A 752 -17.32 -33.81 1.99
N THR A 753 -16.47 -34.23 1.05
CA THR A 753 -16.73 -34.23 -0.40
C THR A 753 -16.60 -35.66 -0.91
N ASN A 754 -17.24 -35.98 -2.03
CA ASN A 754 -17.14 -37.31 -2.63
C ASN A 754 -17.11 -37.23 -4.15
N PRO A 755 -16.01 -37.66 -4.80
CA PRO A 755 -15.80 -37.50 -6.24
C PRO A 755 -16.69 -38.35 -7.14
N ASN A 756 -17.73 -38.97 -6.61
CA ASN A 756 -18.71 -39.76 -7.38
C ASN A 756 -20.15 -39.38 -7.02
N VAL A 757 -20.35 -38.32 -6.24
CA VAL A 757 -21.64 -37.84 -5.79
C VAL A 757 -21.68 -36.34 -6.01
N TRP A 758 -22.60 -35.91 -6.87
CA TRP A 758 -22.86 -34.49 -7.07
C TRP A 758 -23.22 -33.83 -5.74
N ASP A 759 -22.25 -33.18 -5.11
CA ASP A 759 -22.34 -32.62 -3.76
C ASP A 759 -21.86 -31.16 -3.69
N ALA A 760 -21.62 -30.54 -4.84
CA ALA A 760 -21.37 -29.10 -5.00
C ALA A 760 -22.19 -28.17 -4.08
N ASN A 761 -23.49 -28.43 -3.88
CA ASN A 761 -24.37 -27.60 -3.04
C ASN A 761 -24.42 -28.04 -1.55
N ALA A 762 -23.74 -29.12 -1.18
CA ALA A 762 -23.69 -29.61 0.19
C ALA A 762 -22.79 -28.72 1.05
N ASP A 763 -23.15 -28.62 2.32
CA ASP A 763 -22.43 -27.89 3.37
C ASP A 763 -22.46 -28.81 4.61
N ALA A 764 -21.61 -29.84 4.59
CA ALA A 764 -21.67 -30.92 5.57
C ALA A 764 -21.08 -30.55 6.93
N ASP A 765 -20.19 -29.55 6.98
CA ASP A 765 -19.63 -28.97 8.21
C ASP A 765 -20.43 -27.77 8.75
N GLY A 766 -21.37 -27.24 7.96
CA GLY A 766 -22.38 -26.27 8.40
C GLY A 766 -21.81 -24.88 8.64
N ASP A 767 -20.76 -24.50 7.93
CA ASP A 767 -20.13 -23.19 8.06
C ASP A 767 -20.71 -22.13 7.10
N GLY A 768 -21.64 -22.52 6.23
CA GLY A 768 -22.38 -21.64 5.33
C GLY A 768 -21.79 -21.52 3.93
N TYR A 769 -20.61 -22.11 3.64
CA TYR A 769 -20.09 -22.25 2.29
C TYR A 769 -20.39 -23.66 1.75
N PRO A 770 -21.04 -23.79 0.58
CA PRO A 770 -21.18 -25.09 -0.05
C PRO A 770 -19.85 -25.56 -0.64
N ASN A 771 -19.67 -26.87 -0.78
CA ASN A 771 -18.44 -27.51 -1.27
C ASN A 771 -17.85 -26.82 -2.53
N ILE A 772 -18.72 -26.41 -3.48
CA ILE A 772 -18.26 -25.70 -4.68
C ILE A 772 -17.61 -24.37 -4.36
N GLU A 773 -18.19 -23.56 -3.45
CA GLU A 773 -17.61 -22.27 -3.09
C GLU A 773 -16.30 -22.44 -2.34
N GLU A 774 -16.15 -23.52 -1.59
CA GLU A 774 -14.89 -23.84 -0.94
C GLU A 774 -13.79 -24.19 -1.93
N TYR A 775 -14.12 -24.98 -2.96
CA TYR A 775 -13.22 -25.17 -4.09
C TYR A 775 -12.86 -23.82 -4.74
N LEU A 776 -13.83 -22.93 -4.96
CA LEU A 776 -13.59 -21.62 -5.56
C LEU A 776 -12.71 -20.69 -4.70
N ASN A 777 -12.87 -20.72 -3.37
CA ASN A 777 -12.07 -19.97 -2.40
C ASN A 777 -10.62 -20.49 -2.37
N ALA A 778 -10.45 -21.82 -2.40
CA ALA A 778 -9.13 -22.45 -2.46
C ALA A 778 -8.38 -22.10 -3.75
N MET A 779 -9.07 -22.08 -4.90
CA MET A 779 -8.46 -21.68 -6.19
C MET A 779 -8.10 -20.19 -6.23
N ALA A 780 -8.90 -19.34 -5.57
CA ALA A 780 -8.61 -17.91 -5.43
C ALA A 780 -7.54 -17.61 -4.37
N ARG A 781 -7.15 -18.62 -3.56
CA ARG A 781 -6.20 -18.51 -2.45
C ARG A 781 -6.70 -17.57 -1.34
N ASP A 782 -8.01 -17.43 -1.16
CA ASP A 782 -8.61 -16.52 -0.17
C ASP A 782 -8.18 -16.87 1.26
N ASP A 783 -7.96 -18.15 1.44
CA ASP A 783 -7.48 -18.88 2.60
C ASP A 783 -6.12 -18.35 3.12
N VAL A 784 -5.18 -18.08 2.21
CA VAL A 784 -3.87 -17.50 2.52
C VAL A 784 -3.92 -15.97 2.44
N ARG A 785 -4.77 -15.42 1.57
CA ARG A 785 -4.82 -13.99 1.24
C ARG A 785 -5.52 -13.14 2.29
N TYR A 786 -6.38 -13.76 3.09
CA TYR A 786 -7.11 -13.06 4.15
C TYR A 786 -6.14 -12.36 5.11
N GLY A 787 -6.25 -11.04 5.22
CA GLY A 787 -5.39 -10.23 6.08
C GLY A 787 -3.93 -10.08 5.60
N THR A 788 -3.42 -10.95 4.73
CA THR A 788 -2.03 -10.85 4.22
C THR A 788 -1.93 -10.03 2.95
N GLN A 789 -2.99 -9.90 2.14
CA GLN A 789 -2.95 -9.03 0.96
C GLN A 789 -2.77 -7.56 1.35
N ILE A 790 -3.43 -7.15 2.43
CA ILE A 790 -3.39 -5.79 2.94
C ILE A 790 -2.10 -5.63 3.77
N GLY A 791 -1.21 -4.76 3.32
CA GLY A 791 0.12 -4.60 3.90
C GLY A 791 1.15 -5.65 3.47
N GLY A 792 0.76 -6.65 2.67
CA GLY A 792 1.66 -7.69 2.18
C GLY A 792 2.40 -7.35 0.90
N GLY A 793 1.98 -6.30 0.19
CA GLY A 793 2.70 -5.79 -0.97
C GLY A 793 4.10 -5.32 -0.55
N THR A 794 5.11 -5.71 -1.30
CA THR A 794 6.51 -5.31 -1.06
C THR A 794 7.12 -4.68 -2.30
N GLY A 795 8.32 -4.12 -2.15
CA GLY A 795 9.06 -3.52 -3.25
C GLY A 795 9.00 -2.00 -3.26
N ARG A 796 9.90 -1.42 -4.07
CA ARG A 796 9.99 0.03 -4.24
C ARG A 796 8.86 0.50 -5.14
N VAL A 797 8.16 1.52 -4.70
CA VAL A 797 7.18 2.25 -5.50
C VAL A 797 7.81 3.52 -6.05
N PRO A 798 7.35 4.03 -7.20
CA PRO A 798 7.84 5.29 -7.74
C PRO A 798 7.50 6.46 -6.82
N ALA A 799 8.19 7.58 -7.04
CA ALA A 799 7.73 8.86 -6.51
C ALA A 799 6.36 9.20 -7.11
N TYR A 800 5.48 9.85 -6.35
CA TYR A 800 4.10 10.12 -6.79
C TYR A 800 3.99 11.03 -8.03
N ASN A 801 4.99 11.88 -8.24
CA ASN A 801 5.12 12.71 -9.43
C ASN A 801 5.89 12.01 -10.56
N CYS A 802 6.32 10.77 -10.38
CA CYS A 802 7.12 10.04 -11.34
C CYS A 802 8.42 10.74 -11.75
N GLY A 803 9.00 11.55 -10.86
CA GLY A 803 10.16 12.40 -11.17
C GLY A 803 9.86 13.57 -12.11
N ARG A 804 8.60 13.76 -12.51
CA ARG A 804 8.13 14.89 -13.34
C ARG A 804 8.00 16.14 -12.47
N ALA A 805 8.17 17.32 -13.06
CA ALA A 805 8.12 18.58 -12.33
C ALA A 805 6.77 18.74 -11.57
N MET A 806 6.86 19.19 -10.32
CA MET A 806 5.70 19.68 -9.58
C MET A 806 5.50 21.15 -9.97
N TYR A 807 4.28 21.50 -10.36
CA TYR A 807 3.88 22.83 -10.85
C TYR A 807 2.86 23.44 -9.89
#